data_AF-A0A6G1CQF7-F1
#
_entry.id   AF-A0A6G1CQF7-F1
#
_cell.length_a   1.000
_cell.length_b   1.000
_cell.length_c   1.000
_cell.angle_alpha   90.00
_cell.angle_beta   90.00
_cell.angle_gamma   90.00
#
_symmetry.space_group_name_H-M   'P 1'
#
loop_
_entity.id
_entity.type
_entity.pdbx_description
1 polymer ?
#
loop_
_entity_poly.entity_id
_entity_poly.type
_entity_poly.pdbx_seq_one_letter_code
_entity_poly.pdbx_strand_id
1 'polypeptide(L)'
;MGSPSAPPARLGAFFSFFLFFLLVFLAVPWGVDGGYNVASVAGSKNRLKARLDFAGGTAPELGPDVERLSLTASLETDSRLHVRITDADHPRWEVPQDVIPRPTPELSLDAPRPGGRVLSTATSDLTFAIHTSPSFRFTVSRRSTGDVLFDTTPDLVFKDRYLELTSSLPADRASLYGLGEHTKRTFRLQRNDTFTLWNSDIAAGNVDLNLYGSHPFYLDVRSAPPVGSRRGNGAGAAHGVLLLNSNGMDVIYGGSYVTYKVIGGVLDFYFFAGPSPLAVVDQYTQLIGRPSPMPYWSFGFHQCRYGYKNVADLEGVVAGYAKARIPLEVMWTDIDYMDAFKDFTLDPVNFPADRLRPFVDRLHRNGQKYVVILDPGINVNTTYGTFIRATKQDIFIKWNGSNYLGVVWPGNVYFPDFLNPRAAEFWAREIAAFRRTIPVDGLWVDMNEISNFVDPPLLNALDDPPYRINNSGVRRPINNKTVPASAVHYGGVAEYNAHNLYGFLEARATHAALLRDTGRRPFVLSRSTFVGSGRYTAHWTGDNAATWDDLRYSINTMLNFGLFGIPMIGADICGFGGNTTEELCSRWIQLGAFYPFSRDHSAIGTVRRELYLWESVTRSARKALGLHYRLLPYIYTLMYEAHTTGAPIARPLFFSYPGDVETYGIDRQFLLGRGVLVSPVLEPGATTVTAYFPAGRWFSLYYYSLAVATKTGKRVTLPAPADTVNVHVAGGNILPLQQPALTSWRVRQSVFHLLVALGDDGTAAGDLFLDDGESPEMVGARSKWSQIKFSGATENGGGVVRVRSHVVHDSYAPSRTLVIGKVVLMGLPSPAPPKGFAVYVNGVQVDANTVAGAAAGSPKNGALGVAHVGGLSLAVGQEFDLKVVMTY
;
A
#
# COMPACT_ATOMS: atom_id res chain seq x y z
N MET A 1 -72.00 -13.67 -43.53
CA MET A 1 -72.81 -14.39 -42.52
C MET A 1 -71.92 -14.69 -41.34
N GLY A 2 -72.34 -14.30 -40.12
CA GLY A 2 -71.72 -14.72 -38.86
C GLY A 2 -70.69 -13.79 -38.22
N SER A 3 -71.15 -12.69 -37.61
CA SER A 3 -70.63 -12.20 -36.31
C SER A 3 -70.95 -13.24 -35.19
N PRO A 4 -70.58 -13.06 -33.89
CA PRO A 4 -69.81 -12.00 -33.22
C PRO A 4 -68.63 -12.62 -32.39
N SER A 5 -67.74 -11.92 -31.68
CA SER A 5 -67.90 -10.74 -30.85
C SER A 5 -66.54 -10.08 -30.61
N ALA A 6 -66.60 -8.76 -30.55
CA ALA A 6 -65.63 -7.83 -30.02
C ALA A 6 -66.38 -7.11 -28.85
N PRO A 7 -65.91 -6.00 -28.21
CA PRO A 7 -64.69 -5.25 -28.47
C PRO A 7 -64.14 -4.60 -27.14
N PRO A 8 -63.53 -3.38 -27.10
CA PRO A 8 -62.37 -3.07 -26.26
C PRO A 8 -62.54 -1.73 -25.48
N ALA A 9 -61.41 -1.18 -25.00
CA ALA A 9 -61.09 0.24 -24.84
C ALA A 9 -61.79 1.10 -23.78
N ARG A 10 -61.01 1.96 -23.09
CA ARG A 10 -61.09 3.43 -23.22
C ARG A 10 -60.00 4.20 -22.44
N LEU A 11 -59.48 5.22 -23.12
CA LEU A 11 -58.85 6.43 -22.58
C LEU A 11 -59.89 7.38 -21.94
N GLY A 12 -59.47 8.08 -20.88
CA GLY A 12 -59.76 9.50 -20.58
C GLY A 12 -61.14 9.91 -20.02
N ALA A 13 -61.18 10.57 -18.86
CA ALA A 13 -61.08 12.04 -18.74
C ALA A 13 -61.71 12.65 -17.44
N PHE A 14 -61.24 13.86 -17.08
CA PHE A 14 -61.87 14.96 -16.34
C PHE A 14 -62.05 14.97 -14.79
N PHE A 15 -61.28 15.87 -14.17
CA PHE A 15 -61.68 16.95 -13.24
C PHE A 15 -62.75 16.69 -12.16
N SER A 16 -62.33 16.76 -10.88
CA SER A 16 -62.77 17.79 -9.91
C SER A 16 -62.23 17.48 -8.51
N PHE A 17 -61.29 18.27 -8.00
CA PHE A 17 -61.47 19.10 -6.80
C PHE A 17 -60.15 19.82 -6.49
N PHE A 18 -60.08 21.06 -7.00
CA PHE A 18 -59.09 22.07 -6.65
C PHE A 18 -59.80 22.99 -5.65
N LEU A 19 -59.59 22.81 -4.34
CA LEU A 19 -59.84 23.84 -3.33
C LEU A 19 -59.24 23.38 -1.99
N PHE A 20 -57.96 23.71 -1.76
CA PHE A 20 -57.39 24.09 -0.45
C PHE A 20 -55.89 24.35 -0.65
N PHE A 21 -55.58 25.50 -1.27
CA PHE A 21 -54.24 26.09 -1.23
C PHE A 21 -54.34 27.38 -0.40
N LEU A 22 -53.29 27.60 0.41
CA LEU A 22 -53.01 28.80 1.21
C LEU A 22 -53.86 29.02 2.47
N LEU A 23 -53.33 28.57 3.62
CA LEU A 23 -53.16 29.43 4.79
C LEU A 23 -52.24 28.77 5.84
N VAL A 24 -51.20 29.53 6.21
CA VAL A 24 -50.35 29.42 7.41
C VAL A 24 -49.25 28.36 7.38
N PHE A 25 -48.11 28.79 6.81
CA PHE A 25 -46.78 28.55 7.35
C PHE A 25 -46.76 28.76 8.88
N LEU A 26 -46.80 27.68 9.63
CA LEU A 26 -46.20 27.54 10.97
C LEU A 26 -45.87 26.05 11.11
N ALA A 27 -44.90 25.59 10.31
CA ALA A 27 -44.14 24.41 10.69
C ALA A 27 -43.35 24.81 11.94
N VAL A 28 -43.90 24.45 13.11
CA VAL A 28 -43.13 24.39 14.36
C VAL A 28 -41.86 23.62 14.04
N PRO A 29 -40.66 24.16 14.32
CA PRO A 29 -39.43 23.42 14.11
C PRO A 29 -39.45 22.25 15.07
N TRP A 30 -39.68 21.04 14.55
CA TRP A 30 -39.28 19.83 15.26
C TRP A 30 -37.75 19.84 15.20
N GLY A 31 -37.12 20.48 16.18
CA GLY A 31 -35.72 20.25 16.48
C GLY A 31 -35.55 18.76 16.69
N VAL A 32 -34.60 18.16 15.99
CA VAL A 32 -34.15 16.81 16.30
C VAL A 32 -33.41 16.91 17.63
N ASP A 33 -34.13 16.74 18.75
CA ASP A 33 -33.54 16.55 20.07
C ASP A 33 -32.91 15.15 20.09
N GLY A 34 -31.66 15.05 19.61
CA GLY A 34 -30.90 13.81 19.57
C GLY A 34 -29.39 14.05 19.41
N GLY A 35 -28.57 13.30 20.14
CA GLY A 35 -27.10 13.40 20.16
C GLY A 35 -26.57 13.83 21.53
N TYR A 36 -25.55 14.69 21.53
CA TYR A 36 -24.87 15.15 22.75
C TYR A 36 -24.85 16.68 22.84
N ASN A 37 -24.87 17.22 24.06
CA ASN A 37 -24.71 18.64 24.34
C ASN A 37 -23.37 18.92 25.03
N VAL A 38 -22.77 20.08 24.75
CA VAL A 38 -21.49 20.47 25.39
C VAL A 38 -21.75 20.99 26.80
N ALA A 39 -21.36 20.23 27.80
CA ALA A 39 -21.52 20.57 29.21
C ALA A 39 -20.42 21.53 29.71
N SER A 40 -19.17 21.30 29.30
CA SER A 40 -18.04 22.17 29.65
C SER A 40 -16.93 22.11 28.61
N VAL A 41 -16.15 23.18 28.51
CA VAL A 41 -14.93 23.25 27.69
C VAL A 41 -13.82 23.90 28.51
N ALA A 42 -12.68 23.23 28.57
CA ALA A 42 -11.45 23.74 29.13
C ALA A 42 -10.34 23.66 28.07
N GLY A 43 -9.47 24.65 28.03
CA GLY A 43 -8.43 24.75 27.00
C GLY A 43 -7.09 25.18 27.55
N SER A 44 -6.05 24.76 26.85
CA SER A 44 -4.68 25.26 26.97
C SER A 44 -4.15 25.58 25.56
N LYS A 45 -2.88 26.00 25.44
CA LYS A 45 -2.32 26.53 24.19
C LYS A 45 -2.46 25.59 22.98
N ASN A 46 -2.26 24.28 23.16
CA ASN A 46 -2.30 23.28 22.09
C ASN A 46 -3.27 22.11 22.37
N ARG A 47 -4.14 22.23 23.38
CA ARG A 47 -5.11 21.20 23.75
C ARG A 47 -6.45 21.81 24.15
N LEU A 48 -7.52 21.08 23.88
CA LEU A 48 -8.88 21.41 24.28
C LEU A 48 -9.53 20.13 24.83
N LYS A 49 -10.22 20.23 25.97
CA LYS A 49 -11.02 19.16 26.55
C LYS A 49 -12.46 19.63 26.70
N ALA A 50 -13.42 18.79 26.34
CA ALA A 50 -14.83 19.04 26.53
C ALA A 50 -15.51 17.86 27.21
N ARG A 51 -16.49 18.14 28.07
CA ARG A 51 -17.46 17.14 28.55
C ARG A 51 -18.72 17.27 27.72
N LEU A 52 -19.22 16.15 27.22
CA LEU A 52 -20.47 16.07 26.48
C LEU A 52 -21.47 15.25 27.28
N ASP A 53 -22.70 15.75 27.43
CA ASP A 53 -23.78 15.06 28.11
C ASP A 53 -24.81 14.61 27.07
N PHE A 54 -25.28 13.37 27.19
CA PHE A 54 -26.30 12.82 26.31
C PHE A 54 -27.58 13.66 26.39
N ALA A 55 -28.09 14.08 25.23
CA ALA A 55 -29.21 15.02 25.11
C ALA A 55 -30.51 14.37 24.64
N GLY A 56 -30.50 13.06 24.38
CA GLY A 56 -31.57 12.32 23.75
C GLY A 56 -31.03 11.52 22.56
N GLY A 57 -31.75 10.49 22.15
CA GLY A 57 -31.28 9.61 21.09
C GLY A 57 -32.40 8.74 20.55
N THR A 58 -32.12 8.14 19.40
CA THR A 58 -32.98 7.17 18.73
C THR A 58 -32.26 5.82 18.69
N ALA A 59 -32.96 4.75 18.32
CA ALA A 59 -32.42 3.38 18.23
C ALA A 59 -32.06 2.67 19.56
N PRO A 60 -33.02 2.47 20.50
CA PRO A 60 -32.80 1.66 21.71
C PRO A 60 -32.44 0.20 21.40
N GLU A 61 -32.80 -0.32 20.24
CA GLU A 61 -32.44 -1.66 19.75
C GLU A 61 -30.93 -1.86 19.57
N LEU A 62 -30.15 -0.78 19.44
CA LEU A 62 -28.68 -0.82 19.32
C LEU A 62 -27.96 -0.83 20.67
N GLY A 63 -28.71 -0.85 21.78
CA GLY A 63 -28.19 -0.84 23.14
C GLY A 63 -28.24 0.54 23.80
N PRO A 64 -27.84 0.61 25.08
CA PRO A 64 -27.87 1.85 25.86
C PRO A 64 -26.85 2.87 25.34
N ASP A 65 -27.24 4.14 25.34
CA ASP A 65 -26.35 5.27 25.10
C ASP A 65 -25.43 5.50 26.31
N VAL A 66 -24.21 5.98 26.03
CA VAL A 66 -23.28 6.40 27.07
C VAL A 66 -23.67 7.80 27.55
N GLU A 67 -23.99 7.96 28.84
CA GLU A 67 -24.57 9.22 29.34
C GLU A 67 -23.61 10.41 29.27
N ARG A 68 -22.30 10.18 29.46
CA ARG A 68 -21.28 11.23 29.51
C ARG A 68 -20.05 10.85 28.70
N LEU A 69 -19.65 11.74 27.80
CA LEU A 69 -18.43 11.59 27.01
C LEU A 69 -17.38 12.63 27.38
N SER A 70 -16.12 12.23 27.24
CA SER A 70 -14.94 13.10 27.30
C SER A 70 -14.38 13.23 25.89
N LEU A 71 -14.36 14.46 25.36
CA LEU A 71 -13.65 14.81 24.14
C LEU A 71 -12.32 15.48 24.48
N THR A 72 -11.24 15.05 23.84
CA THR A 72 -9.94 15.74 23.86
C THR A 72 -9.47 15.99 22.44
N ALA A 73 -9.11 17.24 22.13
CA ALA A 73 -8.43 17.63 20.90
C ALA A 73 -7.04 18.15 21.23
N SER A 74 -6.01 17.68 20.53
CA SER A 74 -4.63 18.11 20.73
C SER A 74 -3.87 18.28 19.42
N LEU A 75 -3.14 19.38 19.28
CA LEU A 75 -2.16 19.55 18.21
C LEU A 75 -0.86 18.89 18.67
N GLU A 76 -0.67 17.63 18.27
CA GLU A 76 0.52 16.84 18.62
C GLU A 76 1.77 17.34 17.89
N THR A 77 1.59 17.79 16.66
CA THR A 77 2.59 18.48 15.85
C THR A 77 1.92 19.64 15.09
N ASP A 78 2.70 20.47 14.41
CA ASP A 78 2.17 21.53 13.56
C ASP A 78 1.30 20.99 12.40
N SER A 79 1.46 19.72 12.04
CA SER A 79 0.77 19.08 10.92
C SER A 79 -0.14 17.92 11.34
N ARG A 80 -0.30 17.66 12.64
CA ARG A 80 -1.12 16.54 13.14
C ARG A 80 -2.01 16.97 14.31
N LEU A 81 -3.31 16.89 14.08
CA LEU A 81 -4.35 17.07 15.10
C LEU A 81 -4.89 15.70 15.50
N HIS A 82 -4.99 15.47 16.80
CA HIS A 82 -5.57 14.27 17.41
C HIS A 82 -6.87 14.64 18.12
N VAL A 83 -7.98 14.00 17.77
CA VAL A 83 -9.31 14.20 18.37
C VAL A 83 -9.85 12.87 18.86
N ARG A 84 -10.04 12.74 20.16
CA ARG A 84 -10.44 11.51 20.84
C ARG A 84 -11.72 11.73 21.62
N ILE A 85 -12.72 10.87 21.43
CA ILE A 85 -14.00 10.88 22.15
C ILE A 85 -14.18 9.53 22.85
N THR A 86 -14.32 9.55 24.16
CA THR A 86 -14.49 8.34 24.99
C THR A 86 -15.62 8.49 25.99
N ASP A 87 -16.06 7.37 26.55
CA ASP A 87 -16.84 7.35 27.78
C ASP A 87 -16.06 8.08 28.89
N ALA A 88 -16.74 8.96 29.62
CA ALA A 88 -16.15 9.77 30.69
C ALA A 88 -16.05 9.01 32.03
N ASP A 89 -16.87 7.97 32.19
CA ASP A 89 -17.09 7.27 33.45
C ASP A 89 -16.43 5.88 33.46
N HIS A 90 -16.27 5.26 32.28
CA HIS A 90 -15.69 3.93 32.15
C HIS A 90 -14.62 3.85 31.06
N PRO A 91 -13.48 3.16 31.31
CA PRO A 91 -12.52 2.89 30.26
C PRO A 91 -13.13 1.95 29.21
N ARG A 92 -12.85 2.23 27.94
CA ARG A 92 -13.26 1.41 26.79
C ARG A 92 -12.04 0.86 26.07
N TRP A 93 -12.24 -0.14 25.23
CA TRP A 93 -11.17 -0.67 24.39
C TRP A 93 -10.58 0.42 23.50
N GLU A 94 -9.25 0.44 23.45
CA GLU A 94 -8.45 1.25 22.55
C GLU A 94 -7.32 0.37 22.03
N VAL A 95 -6.87 0.62 20.80
CA VAL A 95 -5.70 -0.07 20.26
C VAL A 95 -4.51 0.16 21.21
N PRO A 96 -3.88 -0.89 21.77
CA PRO A 96 -2.91 -0.71 22.84
C PRO A 96 -1.69 0.13 22.41
N GLN A 97 -1.13 0.88 23.36
CA GLN A 97 0.04 1.75 23.14
C GLN A 97 1.31 0.96 22.82
N ASP A 98 1.46 -0.25 23.33
CA ASP A 98 2.56 -1.16 23.02
C ASP A 98 2.42 -1.84 21.65
N VAL A 99 1.20 -1.86 21.09
CA VAL A 99 0.92 -2.34 19.73
C VAL A 99 1.26 -1.24 18.71
N ILE A 100 0.72 -0.03 18.90
CA ILE A 100 1.04 1.16 18.09
C ILE A 100 1.49 2.29 19.02
N PRO A 101 2.81 2.46 19.24
CA PRO A 101 3.36 3.52 20.08
C PRO A 101 3.04 4.91 19.54
N ARG A 102 2.44 5.76 20.37
CA ARG A 102 2.03 7.12 20.00
C ARG A 102 2.05 8.05 21.23
N PRO A 103 2.01 9.39 21.03
CA PRO A 103 1.99 10.32 22.16
C PRO A 103 0.86 10.00 23.14
N THR A 104 1.20 9.97 24.44
CA THR A 104 0.20 9.69 25.48
C THR A 104 -0.64 10.94 25.73
N PRO A 105 -1.98 10.83 25.88
CA PRO A 105 -2.79 11.93 26.33
C PRO A 105 -2.46 12.22 27.81
N GLU A 106 -1.52 13.13 28.09
CA GLU A 106 -1.30 13.59 29.47
C GLU A 106 -2.57 14.29 29.99
N LEU A 107 -3.09 13.77 31.10
CA LEU A 107 -4.40 14.12 31.67
C LEU A 107 -4.40 15.40 32.53
N SER A 108 -3.26 16.03 32.79
CA SER A 108 -3.21 17.28 33.55
C SER A 108 -3.32 18.50 32.64
N LEU A 109 -4.50 19.11 32.62
CA LEU A 109 -4.60 20.53 32.25
C LEU A 109 -4.06 21.33 33.43
N ASP A 110 -2.97 22.07 33.22
CA ASP A 110 -2.54 23.11 34.18
C ASP A 110 -3.71 24.09 34.37
N ALA A 111 -4.33 24.05 35.55
CA ALA A 111 -5.47 24.85 36.01
C ALA A 111 -6.56 25.16 34.94
N PRO A 112 -7.75 24.52 34.97
CA PRO A 112 -8.78 24.75 33.96
C PRO A 112 -9.17 26.23 33.88
N ARG A 113 -8.72 26.92 32.83
CA ARG A 113 -9.28 28.22 32.44
C ARG A 113 -10.52 27.96 31.59
N PRO A 114 -11.62 28.72 31.78
CA PRO A 114 -12.72 28.73 30.82
C PRO A 114 -12.14 28.98 29.44
N GLY A 115 -12.15 27.94 28.60
CA GLY A 115 -11.46 27.93 27.32
C GLY A 115 -12.38 28.41 26.21
N GLY A 116 -11.80 29.08 25.21
CA GLY A 116 -12.48 29.24 23.92
C GLY A 116 -12.77 27.87 23.30
N ARG A 117 -13.82 27.78 22.47
CA ARG A 117 -14.23 26.54 21.79
C ARG A 117 -13.39 26.21 20.55
N VAL A 118 -12.27 26.93 20.36
CA VAL A 118 -11.42 26.85 19.18
C VAL A 118 -10.00 26.56 19.64
N LEU A 119 -9.40 25.53 19.04
CA LEU A 119 -8.00 25.16 19.19
C LEU A 119 -7.25 25.49 17.89
N SER A 120 -6.27 26.39 17.99
CA SER A 120 -5.40 26.80 16.89
C SER A 120 -4.09 27.33 17.46
N THR A 121 -2.97 27.08 16.78
CA THR A 121 -1.63 27.63 17.12
C THR A 121 -1.07 28.37 15.92
N ALA A 122 -0.20 29.37 16.13
CA ALA A 122 0.40 30.13 15.02
C ALA A 122 1.20 29.26 14.02
N THR A 123 1.69 28.11 14.46
CA THR A 123 2.53 27.21 13.65
C THR A 123 1.73 26.15 12.89
N SER A 124 0.55 25.75 13.37
CA SER A 124 -0.28 24.77 12.68
C SER A 124 -1.24 25.41 11.66
N ASP A 125 -1.40 24.77 10.51
CA ASP A 125 -2.47 25.12 9.56
C ASP A 125 -3.83 24.51 9.96
N LEU A 126 -3.86 23.56 10.91
CA LEU A 126 -5.10 22.95 11.37
C LEU A 126 -5.76 23.79 12.46
N THR A 127 -7.07 23.99 12.33
CA THR A 127 -7.91 24.61 13.35
C THR A 127 -9.04 23.65 13.70
N PHE A 128 -9.22 23.38 14.99
CA PHE A 128 -10.33 22.59 15.51
C PHE A 128 -11.32 23.51 16.22
N ALA A 129 -12.62 23.33 15.99
CA ALA A 129 -13.65 24.12 16.64
C ALA A 129 -14.85 23.27 17.07
N ILE A 130 -15.36 23.52 18.27
CA ILE A 130 -16.59 22.93 18.82
C ILE A 130 -17.76 23.89 18.62
N HIS A 131 -18.87 23.35 18.12
CA HIS A 131 -20.14 24.07 17.95
C HIS A 131 -21.21 23.46 18.87
N THR A 132 -22.17 24.28 19.31
CA THR A 132 -23.18 23.90 20.32
C THR A 132 -24.62 24.12 19.88
N SER A 133 -24.86 24.39 18.60
CA SER A 133 -26.19 24.63 18.05
C SER A 133 -26.29 23.96 16.68
N PRO A 134 -27.32 23.12 16.42
CA PRO A 134 -28.43 22.75 17.32
C PRO A 134 -28.03 21.79 18.47
N SER A 135 -26.95 21.01 18.33
CA SER A 135 -26.34 20.19 19.38
C SER A 135 -24.81 20.18 19.19
N PHE A 136 -24.07 19.31 19.89
CA PHE A 136 -22.62 19.16 19.72
C PHE A 136 -22.26 18.74 18.28
N ARG A 137 -21.34 19.48 17.68
CA ARG A 137 -20.56 19.05 16.51
C ARG A 137 -19.17 19.68 16.54
N PHE A 138 -18.25 19.19 15.73
CA PHE A 138 -16.94 19.80 15.57
C PHE A 138 -16.52 19.92 14.10
N THR A 139 -15.64 20.88 13.85
CA THR A 139 -15.02 21.08 12.55
C THR A 139 -13.49 21.07 12.66
N VAL A 140 -12.83 20.51 11.64
CA VAL A 140 -11.41 20.69 11.37
C VAL A 140 -11.26 21.46 10.06
N SER A 141 -10.53 22.57 10.08
CA SER A 141 -10.33 23.43 8.91
C SER A 141 -8.88 23.87 8.74
N ARG A 142 -8.55 24.36 7.54
CA ARG A 142 -7.28 25.05 7.28
C ARG A 142 -7.37 26.50 7.68
N ARG A 143 -6.39 26.98 8.44
CA ARG A 143 -6.27 28.40 8.76
C ARG A 143 -5.90 29.22 7.53
N SER A 144 -5.00 28.71 6.69
CA SER A 144 -4.47 29.40 5.52
C SER A 144 -5.54 29.75 4.49
N THR A 145 -6.47 28.83 4.23
CA THR A 145 -7.51 29.00 3.19
C THR A 145 -8.92 29.17 3.77
N GLY A 146 -9.17 28.71 4.99
CA GLY A 146 -10.52 28.57 5.54
C GLY A 146 -11.27 27.32 5.05
N ASP A 147 -10.64 26.46 4.23
CA ASP A 147 -11.28 25.25 3.71
C ASP A 147 -11.57 24.27 4.85
N VAL A 148 -12.80 23.79 4.93
CA VAL A 148 -13.23 22.83 5.95
C VAL A 148 -12.87 21.41 5.47
N LEU A 149 -12.09 20.71 6.29
CA LEU A 149 -11.55 19.38 6.00
C LEU A 149 -12.49 18.29 6.52
N PHE A 150 -13.07 18.52 7.70
CA PHE A 150 -13.97 17.61 8.38
C PHE A 150 -15.02 18.43 9.14
N ASP A 151 -16.32 18.12 8.98
CA ASP A 151 -17.43 18.86 9.58
C ASP A 151 -18.52 17.90 10.00
N THR A 152 -18.60 17.62 11.30
CA THR A 152 -19.52 16.60 11.80
C THR A 152 -20.95 17.08 11.80
N THR A 153 -21.89 16.16 11.56
CA THR A 153 -23.31 16.40 11.81
C THR A 153 -23.60 16.42 13.32
N PRO A 154 -24.73 16.99 13.76
CA PRO A 154 -25.15 16.99 15.17
C PRO A 154 -25.49 15.60 15.75
N ASP A 155 -25.68 14.59 14.88
CA ASP A 155 -26.29 13.30 15.23
C ASP A 155 -25.28 12.25 15.70
N LEU A 156 -24.30 12.63 16.54
CA LEU A 156 -23.33 11.69 17.13
C LEU A 156 -24.05 10.62 17.95
N VAL A 157 -23.84 9.35 17.61
CA VAL A 157 -24.30 8.19 18.42
C VAL A 157 -23.09 7.54 19.07
N PHE A 158 -23.19 7.28 20.38
CA PHE A 158 -22.12 6.62 21.14
C PHE A 158 -22.75 5.65 22.14
N LYS A 159 -22.82 4.38 21.74
CA LYS A 159 -23.31 3.23 22.52
C LYS A 159 -22.18 2.23 22.72
N ASP A 160 -22.41 1.25 23.59
CA ASP A 160 -21.37 0.25 23.90
C ASP A 160 -20.92 -0.57 22.68
N ARG A 161 -21.84 -0.94 21.79
CA ARG A 161 -21.53 -1.74 20.59
C ARG A 161 -21.99 -1.08 19.29
N TYR A 162 -22.11 0.25 19.31
CA TYR A 162 -22.45 1.05 18.15
C TYR A 162 -22.01 2.51 18.32
N LEU A 163 -21.05 2.93 17.50
CA LEU A 163 -20.61 4.31 17.38
C LEU A 163 -20.96 4.81 15.97
N GLU A 164 -21.60 5.97 15.86
CA GLU A 164 -21.91 6.58 14.57
C GLU A 164 -21.49 8.04 14.54
N LEU A 165 -20.70 8.40 13.53
CA LEU A 165 -20.27 9.77 13.28
C LEU A 165 -20.27 10.04 11.78
N THR A 166 -20.91 11.12 11.36
CA THR A 166 -20.94 11.56 9.96
C THR A 166 -20.19 12.88 9.83
N SER A 167 -19.31 12.99 8.84
CA SER A 167 -18.73 14.25 8.37
C SER A 167 -19.25 14.60 6.99
N SER A 168 -19.65 15.85 6.78
CA SER A 168 -19.92 16.37 5.45
C SER A 168 -18.63 16.59 4.65
N LEU A 169 -18.74 16.55 3.32
CA LEU A 169 -17.65 16.72 2.36
C LEU A 169 -18.13 17.58 1.18
N PRO A 170 -17.28 18.43 0.59
CA PRO A 170 -17.62 19.16 -0.62
C PRO A 170 -17.60 18.22 -1.83
N ALA A 171 -18.77 17.72 -2.23
CA ALA A 171 -18.92 16.65 -3.24
C ALA A 171 -18.37 16.97 -4.64
N ASP A 172 -18.19 18.24 -4.95
CA ASP A 172 -17.63 18.77 -6.20
C ASP A 172 -16.10 18.92 -6.16
N ARG A 173 -15.50 18.84 -4.96
CA ARG A 173 -14.06 19.10 -4.75
C ARG A 173 -13.29 18.00 -4.05
N ALA A 174 -13.94 17.21 -3.20
CA ALA A 174 -13.29 16.12 -2.47
C ALA A 174 -13.05 14.91 -3.39
N SER A 175 -11.84 14.36 -3.34
CA SER A 175 -11.48 13.12 -4.02
C SER A 175 -10.79 12.20 -3.02
N LEU A 176 -11.51 11.16 -2.59
CA LEU A 176 -11.06 10.25 -1.54
C LEU A 176 -10.37 9.01 -2.12
N TYR A 177 -9.40 8.48 -1.36
CA TYR A 177 -8.61 7.27 -1.64
C TYR A 177 -8.28 6.57 -0.31
N GLY A 178 -8.22 5.24 -0.27
CA GLY A 178 -7.90 4.47 0.94
C GLY A 178 -9.06 3.56 1.38
N LEU A 179 -9.34 3.53 2.69
CA LEU A 179 -10.37 2.70 3.34
C LEU A 179 -10.28 1.22 2.96
N GLY A 180 -9.09 0.63 3.10
CA GLY A 180 -8.84 -0.76 2.72
C GLY A 180 -9.12 -1.77 3.84
N GLU A 181 -9.10 -3.06 3.57
CA GLU A 181 -8.77 -3.69 2.29
C GLU A 181 -10.00 -4.15 1.50
N HIS A 182 -10.09 -3.71 0.24
CA HIS A 182 -11.12 -4.09 -0.72
C HIS A 182 -10.55 -4.13 -2.13
N THR A 183 -10.96 -5.11 -2.91
CA THR A 183 -10.79 -5.06 -4.37
C THR A 183 -11.79 -4.05 -4.93
N LYS A 184 -11.29 -3.03 -5.62
CA LYS A 184 -12.10 -1.97 -6.22
C LYS A 184 -11.79 -1.78 -7.69
N ARG A 185 -12.84 -1.45 -8.46
CA ARG A 185 -12.75 -1.18 -9.90
C ARG A 185 -12.03 0.12 -10.23
N THR A 186 -12.03 1.07 -9.30
CA THR A 186 -11.36 2.37 -9.44
C THR A 186 -10.51 2.65 -8.21
N PHE A 187 -9.41 3.38 -8.37
CA PHE A 187 -8.59 3.83 -7.25
C PHE A 187 -9.26 4.95 -6.44
N ARG A 188 -9.85 5.95 -7.12
CA ARG A 188 -10.69 6.97 -6.47
C ARG A 188 -11.98 6.32 -5.98
N LEU A 189 -12.35 6.57 -4.72
CA LEU A 189 -13.58 6.03 -4.13
C LEU A 189 -14.82 6.57 -4.86
N GLN A 190 -15.85 5.73 -5.01
CA GLN A 190 -17.08 6.08 -5.71
C GLN A 190 -18.21 6.40 -4.71
N ARG A 191 -19.11 7.29 -5.13
CA ARG A 191 -20.27 7.65 -4.31
C ARG A 191 -21.15 6.42 -4.08
N ASN A 192 -21.70 6.32 -2.88
CA ASN A 192 -22.49 5.19 -2.37
C ASN A 192 -21.69 3.90 -2.15
N ASP A 193 -20.35 3.96 -2.14
CA ASP A 193 -19.54 2.85 -1.66
C ASP A 193 -19.73 2.66 -0.13
N THR A 194 -19.83 1.41 0.28
CA THR A 194 -19.69 1.00 1.69
C THR A 194 -18.41 0.18 1.81
N PHE A 195 -17.56 0.55 2.75
CA PHE A 195 -16.30 -0.11 3.07
C PHE A 195 -16.44 -0.79 4.42
N THR A 196 -16.64 -2.11 4.41
CA THR A 196 -16.62 -2.93 5.62
C THR A 196 -15.17 -3.21 6.00
N LEU A 197 -14.76 -2.95 7.24
CA LEU A 197 -13.42 -3.26 7.74
C LEU A 197 -13.53 -4.31 8.85
N TRP A 198 -13.28 -5.55 8.46
CA TRP A 198 -13.22 -6.73 9.31
C TRP A 198 -12.38 -7.77 8.56
N ASN A 199 -11.23 -8.12 9.12
CA ASN A 199 -10.27 -9.00 8.46
C ASN A 199 -10.94 -10.35 8.19
N SER A 200 -10.89 -10.84 6.96
CA SER A 200 -11.64 -12.03 6.57
C SER A 200 -10.96 -12.74 5.43
N ASP A 201 -10.93 -14.08 5.52
CA ASP A 201 -10.43 -14.95 4.48
C ASP A 201 -11.46 -15.02 3.33
N ILE A 202 -11.44 -13.97 2.52
CA ILE A 202 -12.30 -13.78 1.36
C ILE A 202 -11.38 -13.48 0.19
N ALA A 203 -11.47 -14.31 -0.86
CA ALA A 203 -10.62 -14.17 -2.02
C ALA A 203 -10.76 -12.77 -2.66
N ALA A 204 -9.62 -12.14 -2.96
CA ALA A 204 -9.54 -10.80 -3.54
C ALA A 204 -10.10 -10.70 -4.95
N GLY A 205 -10.33 -11.82 -5.63
CA GLY A 205 -11.13 -11.86 -6.86
C GLY A 205 -12.58 -11.38 -6.67
N ASN A 206 -13.07 -11.30 -5.43
CA ASN A 206 -14.38 -10.75 -5.10
C ASN A 206 -14.29 -9.24 -4.88
N VAL A 207 -14.93 -8.48 -5.77
CA VAL A 207 -14.96 -7.02 -5.70
C VAL A 207 -15.88 -6.55 -4.57
N ASP A 208 -15.53 -5.43 -3.94
CA ASP A 208 -16.33 -4.69 -2.95
C ASP A 208 -16.49 -5.34 -1.56
N LEU A 209 -15.97 -6.54 -1.33
CA LEU A 209 -16.02 -7.22 -0.02
C LEU A 209 -14.88 -6.79 0.90
N ASN A 210 -15.07 -6.89 2.23
CA ASN A 210 -13.95 -6.85 3.18
C ASN A 210 -13.02 -8.04 2.93
N LEU A 211 -11.72 -7.79 2.94
CA LEU A 211 -10.68 -8.78 2.69
C LEU A 211 -9.80 -8.96 3.94
N TYR A 212 -8.51 -9.18 3.75
CA TYR A 212 -7.60 -9.67 4.78
C TYR A 212 -7.16 -8.59 5.77
N GLY A 213 -7.14 -7.32 5.35
CA GLY A 213 -6.69 -6.19 6.17
C GLY A 213 -7.74 -5.11 6.45
N SER A 214 -7.49 -4.32 7.49
CA SER A 214 -8.33 -3.20 7.91
C SER A 214 -7.52 -1.92 8.09
N HIS A 215 -7.76 -0.93 7.23
CA HIS A 215 -7.06 0.36 7.14
C HIS A 215 -8.06 1.52 7.11
N PRO A 216 -8.58 1.95 8.27
CA PRO A 216 -9.53 3.06 8.42
C PRO A 216 -8.88 4.45 8.20
N PHE A 217 -8.06 4.55 7.17
CA PHE A 217 -7.38 5.76 6.72
C PHE A 217 -7.85 6.14 5.32
N TYR A 218 -8.13 7.43 5.10
CA TYR A 218 -8.30 7.97 3.75
C TYR A 218 -7.47 9.23 3.53
N LEU A 219 -7.07 9.42 2.28
CA LEU A 219 -6.50 10.65 1.72
C LEU A 219 -7.62 11.39 0.97
N ASP A 220 -7.81 12.69 1.22
CA ASP A 220 -8.68 13.56 0.43
C ASP A 220 -7.84 14.62 -0.29
N VAL A 221 -7.87 14.60 -1.62
CA VAL A 221 -7.22 15.57 -2.50
C VAL A 221 -8.27 16.54 -3.05
N ARG A 222 -8.13 17.83 -2.71
CA ARG A 222 -9.07 18.88 -3.10
C ARG A 222 -8.74 19.44 -4.47
N SER A 223 -9.72 19.42 -5.36
CA SER A 223 -9.70 20.26 -6.56
C SER A 223 -9.85 21.74 -6.20
N ALA A 224 -9.58 22.62 -7.16
CA ALA A 224 -9.59 24.06 -6.95
C ALA A 224 -10.96 24.55 -6.41
N PRO A 225 -10.97 25.57 -5.54
CA PRO A 225 -12.21 26.23 -5.14
C PRO A 225 -12.95 26.84 -6.34
N PRO A 226 -14.27 27.09 -6.23
CA PRO A 226 -15.01 27.82 -7.26
C PRO A 226 -14.39 29.20 -7.54
N VAL A 227 -14.48 29.63 -8.80
CA VAL A 227 -13.99 30.93 -9.28
C VAL A 227 -14.65 32.05 -8.49
N GLY A 228 -13.85 32.92 -7.85
CA GLY A 228 -14.34 34.07 -7.06
C GLY A 228 -14.14 33.96 -5.54
N SER A 229 -13.65 32.82 -5.01
CA SER A 229 -13.26 32.71 -3.61
C SER A 229 -11.99 33.54 -3.32
N ARG A 230 -12.06 34.48 -2.37
CA ARG A 230 -10.96 35.41 -2.03
C ARG A 230 -9.77 34.75 -1.28
N ARG A 231 -9.74 33.41 -1.15
CA ARG A 231 -8.78 32.66 -0.30
C ARG A 231 -8.41 31.25 -0.84
N GLY A 232 -8.35 31.07 -2.16
CA GLY A 232 -8.11 29.74 -2.74
C GLY A 232 -6.64 29.42 -3.07
N ASN A 233 -6.10 28.34 -2.49
CA ASN A 233 -4.98 27.63 -3.10
C ASN A 233 -5.43 27.02 -4.45
N GLY A 234 -4.50 26.79 -5.37
CA GLY A 234 -4.74 25.98 -6.57
C GLY A 234 -5.15 24.53 -6.22
N ALA A 235 -5.54 23.75 -7.23
CA ALA A 235 -5.83 22.33 -7.05
C ALA A 235 -4.64 21.56 -6.44
N GLY A 236 -4.92 20.47 -5.72
CA GLY A 236 -3.90 19.54 -5.22
C GLY A 236 -3.62 19.63 -3.73
N ALA A 237 -4.30 20.52 -3.00
CA ALA A 237 -4.25 20.55 -1.55
C ALA A 237 -4.84 19.25 -0.98
N ALA A 238 -4.07 18.53 -0.16
CA ALA A 238 -4.46 17.23 0.35
C ALA A 238 -4.40 17.18 1.88
N HIS A 239 -5.24 16.36 2.49
CA HIS A 239 -5.19 16.01 3.91
C HIS A 239 -5.53 14.54 4.11
N GLY A 240 -5.15 13.97 5.26
CA GLY A 240 -5.48 12.60 5.62
C GLY A 240 -6.35 12.54 6.87
N VAL A 241 -7.19 11.52 6.97
CA VAL A 241 -7.99 11.22 8.15
C VAL A 241 -7.84 9.74 8.49
N LEU A 242 -7.42 9.46 9.72
CA LEU A 242 -7.36 8.10 10.29
C LEU A 242 -8.35 8.03 11.45
N LEU A 243 -9.16 6.98 11.50
CA LEU A 243 -9.85 6.54 12.72
C LEU A 243 -9.09 5.35 13.31
N LEU A 244 -8.35 5.53 14.40
CA LEU A 244 -7.56 4.47 15.03
C LEU A 244 -8.45 3.57 15.90
N ASN A 245 -9.20 2.68 15.28
CA ASN A 245 -10.10 1.73 15.92
C ASN A 245 -9.97 0.35 15.24
N SER A 246 -9.81 -0.72 16.02
CA SER A 246 -9.63 -2.09 15.52
C SER A 246 -10.92 -2.92 15.50
N ASN A 247 -12.04 -2.42 16.00
CA ASN A 247 -13.32 -3.11 15.92
C ASN A 247 -13.86 -3.11 14.49
N GLY A 248 -14.78 -4.04 14.21
CA GLY A 248 -15.50 -4.08 12.94
C GLY A 248 -16.25 -2.78 12.66
N MET A 249 -16.21 -2.31 11.41
CA MET A 249 -16.93 -1.09 11.03
C MET A 249 -17.41 -1.10 9.59
N ASP A 250 -18.47 -0.36 9.32
CA ASP A 250 -18.82 0.10 7.98
C ASP A 250 -18.47 1.58 7.84
N VAL A 251 -17.77 1.95 6.78
CA VAL A 251 -17.54 3.34 6.39
C VAL A 251 -18.32 3.61 5.09
N ILE A 252 -19.31 4.48 5.14
CA ILE A 252 -20.20 4.79 4.02
C ILE A 252 -19.76 6.11 3.41
N TYR A 253 -19.42 6.12 2.12
CA TYR A 253 -19.06 7.33 1.39
C TYR A 253 -20.19 7.74 0.44
N GLY A 254 -20.95 8.77 0.81
CA GLY A 254 -22.06 9.29 0.01
C GLY A 254 -21.69 10.31 -1.07
N GLY A 255 -20.40 10.61 -1.25
CA GLY A 255 -19.93 11.71 -2.10
C GLY A 255 -19.90 13.06 -1.40
N SER A 256 -21.02 13.45 -0.79
CA SER A 256 -21.13 14.68 0.03
C SER A 256 -20.93 14.45 1.52
N TYR A 257 -20.65 13.21 1.94
CA TYR A 257 -20.41 12.85 3.33
C TYR A 257 -19.63 11.53 3.44
N VAL A 258 -19.03 11.33 4.61
CA VAL A 258 -18.50 10.05 5.09
C VAL A 258 -19.11 9.73 6.44
N THR A 259 -19.67 8.53 6.61
CA THR A 259 -20.27 8.06 7.85
C THR A 259 -19.53 6.83 8.35
N TYR A 260 -19.08 6.85 9.60
CA TYR A 260 -18.49 5.72 10.30
C TYR A 260 -19.56 5.05 11.15
N LYS A 261 -19.71 3.72 11.03
CA LYS A 261 -20.55 2.88 11.88
C LYS A 261 -19.69 1.78 12.48
N VAL A 262 -19.32 1.92 13.74
CA VAL A 262 -18.30 1.08 14.39
C VAL A 262 -18.94 0.27 15.51
N ILE A 263 -18.61 -1.01 15.61
CA ILE A 263 -19.28 -1.90 16.59
C ILE A 263 -18.63 -1.87 17.98
N GLY A 264 -17.61 -1.05 18.23
CA GLY A 264 -16.97 -1.02 19.55
C GLY A 264 -15.85 0.00 19.67
N GLY A 265 -15.15 -0.07 20.80
CA GLY A 265 -14.00 0.79 21.07
C GLY A 265 -14.40 2.25 21.31
N VAL A 266 -13.65 3.18 20.71
CA VAL A 266 -13.80 4.63 20.85
C VAL A 266 -13.65 5.34 19.50
N LEU A 267 -13.94 6.64 19.44
CA LEU A 267 -13.64 7.47 18.27
C LEU A 267 -12.29 8.17 18.48
N ASP A 268 -11.22 7.61 17.91
CA ASP A 268 -9.83 8.09 18.02
C ASP A 268 -9.30 8.61 16.67
N PHE A 269 -9.62 9.86 16.34
CA PHE A 269 -9.31 10.46 15.04
C PHE A 269 -7.95 11.16 14.99
N TYR A 270 -7.22 11.00 13.90
CA TYR A 270 -6.03 11.78 13.55
C TYR A 270 -6.25 12.47 12.21
N PHE A 271 -5.89 13.75 12.16
CA PHE A 271 -5.94 14.58 10.96
C PHE A 271 -4.53 15.00 10.57
N PHE A 272 -4.16 14.75 9.32
CA PHE A 272 -2.85 15.05 8.76
C PHE A 272 -2.96 16.21 7.77
N ALA A 273 -2.25 17.30 8.04
CA ALA A 273 -2.45 18.57 7.35
C ALA A 273 -2.00 18.61 5.88
N GLY A 274 -1.14 17.70 5.42
CA GLY A 274 -0.49 17.82 4.11
C GLY A 274 0.50 19.00 4.05
N PRO A 275 0.49 19.87 3.02
CA PRO A 275 -0.60 20.09 2.06
C PRO A 275 -0.50 19.28 0.77
N SER A 276 0.57 18.53 0.53
CA SER A 276 0.68 17.64 -0.64
C SER A 276 0.31 16.19 -0.27
N PRO A 277 -0.10 15.35 -1.24
CA PRO A 277 -0.34 13.93 -1.01
C PRO A 277 0.84 13.21 -0.34
N LEU A 278 2.07 13.51 -0.75
CA LEU A 278 3.29 12.97 -0.14
C LEU A 278 3.46 13.41 1.32
N ALA A 279 3.19 14.69 1.63
CA ALA A 279 3.26 15.19 3.00
C ALA A 279 2.23 14.51 3.91
N VAL A 280 1.04 14.18 3.39
CA VAL A 280 0.03 13.43 4.16
C VAL A 280 0.55 12.04 4.53
N VAL A 281 1.08 11.29 3.57
CA VAL A 281 1.61 9.94 3.84
C VAL A 281 2.84 9.98 4.76
N ASP A 282 3.68 11.01 4.64
CA ASP A 282 4.77 11.26 5.58
C ASP A 282 4.26 11.43 7.01
N GLN A 283 3.32 12.35 7.22
CA GLN A 283 2.73 12.63 8.54
C GLN A 283 2.00 11.42 9.13
N TYR A 284 1.31 10.64 8.29
CA TYR A 284 0.63 9.41 8.66
C TYR A 284 1.63 8.34 9.14
N THR A 285 2.65 8.04 8.33
CA THR A 285 3.65 7.01 8.68
C THR A 285 4.60 7.43 9.81
N GLN A 286 4.77 8.72 10.08
CA GLN A 286 5.41 9.19 11.31
C GLN A 286 4.64 8.76 12.58
N LEU A 287 3.30 8.69 12.51
CA LEU A 287 2.46 8.24 13.62
C LEU A 287 2.46 6.71 13.71
N ILE A 288 2.14 6.02 12.61
CA ILE A 288 1.85 4.58 12.63
C ILE A 288 3.11 3.70 12.56
N GLY A 289 4.28 4.32 12.32
CA GLY A 289 5.54 3.65 12.08
C GLY A 289 5.95 3.70 10.62
N ARG A 290 7.23 4.01 10.38
CA ARG A 290 7.80 4.00 9.03
C ARG A 290 7.80 2.59 8.44
N PRO A 291 7.62 2.45 7.11
CA PRO A 291 7.81 1.18 6.43
C PRO A 291 9.14 0.52 6.78
N SER A 292 9.13 -0.79 7.04
CA SER A 292 10.35 -1.57 7.28
C SER A 292 11.23 -1.54 6.03
N PRO A 293 12.54 -1.31 6.14
CA PRO A 293 13.43 -1.46 5.01
C PRO A 293 13.35 -2.90 4.52
N MET A 294 13.36 -3.12 3.20
CA MET A 294 13.36 -4.45 2.60
C MET A 294 14.77 -4.85 2.16
N PRO A 295 15.17 -6.13 2.26
CA PRO A 295 16.48 -6.56 1.78
C PRO A 295 16.54 -6.45 0.25
N TYR A 296 17.70 -6.12 -0.32
CA TYR A 296 17.80 -5.81 -1.76
C TYR A 296 17.30 -6.94 -2.66
N TRP A 297 17.51 -8.19 -2.25
CA TRP A 297 17.05 -9.37 -2.98
C TRP A 297 15.52 -9.48 -3.05
N SER A 298 14.75 -8.89 -2.14
CA SER A 298 13.29 -9.01 -2.18
C SER A 298 12.66 -8.25 -3.35
N PHE A 299 13.41 -7.37 -4.02
CA PHE A 299 12.98 -6.71 -5.25
C PHE A 299 13.26 -7.55 -6.50
N GLY A 300 13.87 -8.72 -6.37
CA GLY A 300 14.02 -9.67 -7.46
C GLY A 300 12.67 -10.26 -7.90
N PHE A 301 12.73 -11.28 -8.75
CA PHE A 301 11.54 -12.01 -9.20
C PHE A 301 11.36 -13.29 -8.38
N HIS A 302 10.13 -13.57 -7.97
CA HIS A 302 9.76 -14.66 -7.07
C HIS A 302 8.87 -15.68 -7.80
N GLN A 303 9.15 -16.98 -7.64
CA GLN A 303 8.28 -18.05 -8.12
C GLN A 303 7.71 -18.82 -6.93
N CYS A 304 6.40 -19.03 -6.94
CA CYS A 304 5.67 -19.85 -5.97
C CYS A 304 4.57 -20.66 -6.68
N ARG A 305 4.05 -21.69 -6.02
CA ARG A 305 2.81 -22.40 -6.41
C ARG A 305 2.33 -23.24 -5.25
N TYR A 306 1.03 -23.22 -4.99
CA TYR A 306 0.38 -24.26 -4.20
C TYR A 306 0.24 -25.52 -5.06
N GLY A 307 0.91 -26.60 -4.66
CA GLY A 307 0.88 -27.91 -5.30
C GLY A 307 2.18 -28.31 -6.02
N TYR A 308 3.34 -27.80 -5.59
CA TYR A 308 4.61 -28.39 -6.02
C TYR A 308 4.80 -29.75 -5.36
N LYS A 309 5.22 -30.76 -6.15
CA LYS A 309 5.05 -32.16 -5.73
C LYS A 309 6.12 -32.65 -4.77
N ASN A 310 7.37 -32.23 -4.95
CA ASN A 310 8.54 -32.68 -4.20
C ASN A 310 9.79 -31.84 -4.57
N VAL A 311 10.93 -32.11 -3.93
CA VAL A 311 12.21 -31.40 -4.20
C VAL A 311 12.63 -31.47 -5.68
N ALA A 312 12.42 -32.58 -6.38
CA ALA A 312 12.82 -32.72 -7.79
C ALA A 312 11.99 -31.82 -8.72
N ASP A 313 10.73 -31.57 -8.36
CA ASP A 313 9.86 -30.62 -9.05
C ASP A 313 10.39 -29.18 -8.89
N LEU A 314 10.79 -28.79 -7.67
CA LEU A 314 11.42 -27.48 -7.43
C LEU A 314 12.73 -27.32 -8.22
N GLU A 315 13.57 -28.36 -8.26
CA GLU A 315 14.79 -28.39 -9.07
C GLU A 315 14.48 -28.17 -10.57
N GLY A 316 13.42 -28.84 -11.08
CA GLY A 316 12.95 -28.69 -12.45
C GLY A 316 12.49 -27.26 -12.77
N VAL A 317 11.76 -26.62 -11.85
CA VAL A 317 11.30 -25.23 -12.00
C VAL A 317 12.49 -24.27 -12.06
N VAL A 318 13.42 -24.36 -11.10
CA VAL A 318 14.62 -23.51 -11.07
C VAL A 318 15.47 -23.72 -12.34
N ALA A 319 15.62 -24.96 -12.79
CA ALA A 319 16.33 -25.28 -14.03
C ALA A 319 15.62 -24.71 -15.28
N GLY A 320 14.28 -24.72 -15.31
CA GLY A 320 13.47 -24.13 -16.37
C GLY A 320 13.72 -22.62 -16.52
N TYR A 321 13.68 -21.89 -15.41
CA TYR A 321 14.01 -20.45 -15.38
C TYR A 321 15.44 -20.17 -15.87
N ALA A 322 16.41 -20.93 -15.36
CA ALA A 322 17.81 -20.79 -15.76
C ALA A 322 18.02 -21.06 -17.26
N LYS A 323 17.40 -22.14 -17.80
CA LYS A 323 17.46 -22.51 -19.22
C LYS A 323 16.83 -21.43 -20.10
N ALA A 324 15.69 -20.88 -19.70
CA ALA A 324 14.99 -19.82 -20.42
C ALA A 324 15.68 -18.45 -20.30
N ARG A 325 16.70 -18.31 -19.43
CA ARG A 325 17.39 -17.04 -19.11
C ARG A 325 16.41 -15.97 -18.63
N ILE A 326 15.44 -16.38 -17.82
CA ILE A 326 14.54 -15.49 -17.09
C ILE A 326 15.14 -15.29 -15.70
N PRO A 327 15.28 -14.04 -15.19
CA PRO A 327 15.74 -13.82 -13.83
C PRO A 327 14.83 -14.51 -12.80
N LEU A 328 15.42 -15.21 -11.84
CA LEU A 328 14.72 -15.85 -10.72
C LEU A 328 15.56 -15.64 -9.47
N GLU A 329 15.05 -14.82 -8.56
CA GLU A 329 15.75 -14.47 -7.33
C GLU A 329 15.36 -15.42 -6.20
N VAL A 330 14.07 -15.75 -6.08
CA VAL A 330 13.53 -16.45 -4.91
C VAL A 330 12.64 -17.60 -5.33
N MET A 331 12.94 -18.80 -4.85
CA MET A 331 12.04 -19.95 -4.93
C MET A 331 11.22 -20.04 -3.64
N TRP A 332 9.92 -20.30 -3.78
CA TRP A 332 9.00 -20.43 -2.66
C TRP A 332 8.41 -21.84 -2.61
N THR A 333 8.09 -22.31 -1.41
CA THR A 333 7.25 -23.49 -1.22
C THR A 333 6.07 -23.18 -0.31
N ASP A 334 4.90 -23.49 -0.83
CA ASP A 334 3.62 -23.49 -0.12
C ASP A 334 3.52 -24.69 0.84
N ILE A 335 2.37 -24.89 1.48
CA ILE A 335 2.11 -25.88 2.54
C ILE A 335 2.46 -27.33 2.16
N ASP A 336 2.66 -27.62 0.87
CA ASP A 336 3.09 -28.93 0.36
C ASP A 336 4.42 -29.41 0.98
N TYR A 337 5.29 -28.48 1.41
CA TYR A 337 6.58 -28.87 2.01
C TYR A 337 6.42 -29.52 3.39
N MET A 338 5.31 -29.26 4.08
CA MET A 338 5.07 -29.65 5.46
C MET A 338 4.61 -31.11 5.55
N ASP A 339 4.97 -31.82 6.62
CA ASP A 339 4.39 -33.12 6.92
C ASP A 339 2.92 -32.93 7.32
N ALA A 340 1.99 -33.38 6.46
CA ALA A 340 0.55 -33.25 6.65
C ALA A 340 0.13 -31.82 7.07
N PHE A 341 0.68 -30.80 6.41
CA PHE A 341 0.35 -29.38 6.60
C PHE A 341 0.66 -28.84 8.00
N LYS A 342 1.55 -29.50 8.76
CA LYS A 342 1.96 -29.04 10.09
C LYS A 342 3.17 -28.12 9.98
N ASP A 343 3.04 -26.91 10.50
CA ASP A 343 4.12 -25.94 10.64
C ASP A 343 5.44 -26.53 11.18
N PHE A 344 6.58 -25.94 10.82
CA PHE A 344 7.91 -26.35 11.31
C PHE A 344 8.27 -27.84 11.11
N THR A 345 7.61 -28.52 10.16
CA THR A 345 7.92 -29.88 9.75
C THR A 345 8.28 -29.94 8.27
N LEU A 346 8.74 -31.11 7.82
CA LEU A 346 9.00 -31.40 6.41
C LEU A 346 8.35 -32.74 6.07
N ASP A 347 7.66 -32.82 4.93
CA ASP A 347 7.15 -34.08 4.41
C ASP A 347 8.33 -35.06 4.23
N PRO A 348 8.34 -36.20 4.94
CA PRO A 348 9.48 -37.11 4.94
C PRO A 348 9.66 -37.89 3.63
N VAL A 349 8.70 -37.82 2.71
CA VAL A 349 8.72 -38.49 1.41
C VAL A 349 9.02 -37.49 0.29
N ASN A 350 8.26 -36.41 0.24
CA ASN A 350 8.30 -35.45 -0.86
C ASN A 350 9.34 -34.34 -0.64
N PHE A 351 9.54 -33.92 0.60
CA PHE A 351 10.43 -32.81 0.97
C PHE A 351 11.41 -33.16 2.11
N PRO A 352 12.04 -34.36 2.12
CA PRO A 352 12.88 -34.76 3.23
C PRO A 352 14.11 -33.84 3.36
N ALA A 353 14.52 -33.60 4.61
CA ALA A 353 15.56 -32.63 4.94
C ALA A 353 16.89 -32.88 4.21
N ASP A 354 17.26 -34.15 4.03
CA ASP A 354 18.49 -34.58 3.35
C ASP A 354 18.51 -34.27 1.84
N ARG A 355 17.35 -34.03 1.22
CA ARG A 355 17.21 -33.58 -0.16
C ARG A 355 16.95 -32.09 -0.27
N LEU A 356 16.08 -31.56 0.58
CA LEU A 356 15.71 -30.15 0.55
C LEU A 356 16.89 -29.25 0.96
N ARG A 357 17.68 -29.64 1.95
CA ARG A 357 18.83 -28.85 2.39
C ARG A 357 19.87 -28.63 1.28
N PRO A 358 20.36 -29.67 0.58
CA PRO A 358 21.24 -29.48 -0.58
C PRO A 358 20.64 -28.64 -1.71
N PHE A 359 19.32 -28.70 -1.91
CA PHE A 359 18.63 -27.82 -2.87
C PHE A 359 18.74 -26.35 -2.47
N VAL A 360 18.44 -26.01 -1.21
CA VAL A 360 18.56 -24.64 -0.70
C VAL A 360 20.02 -24.16 -0.72
N ASP A 361 20.98 -25.02 -0.34
CA ASP A 361 22.40 -24.68 -0.41
C ASP A 361 22.87 -24.40 -1.86
N ARG A 362 22.23 -25.01 -2.88
CA ARG A 362 22.49 -24.66 -4.29
C ARG A 362 21.88 -23.33 -4.69
N LEU A 363 20.66 -23.01 -4.22
CA LEU A 363 20.07 -21.67 -4.42
C LEU A 363 21.00 -20.60 -3.87
N HIS A 364 21.47 -20.75 -2.63
CA HIS A 364 22.39 -19.80 -1.99
C HIS A 364 23.71 -19.64 -2.75
N ARG A 365 24.33 -20.74 -3.21
CA ARG A 365 25.54 -20.69 -4.04
C ARG A 365 25.34 -19.96 -5.37
N ASN A 366 24.12 -20.00 -5.92
CA ASN A 366 23.75 -19.30 -7.14
C ASN A 366 23.33 -17.83 -6.89
N GLY A 367 23.34 -17.37 -5.64
CA GLY A 367 22.89 -16.03 -5.26
C GLY A 367 21.37 -15.88 -5.28
N GLN A 368 20.64 -16.99 -5.17
CA GLN A 368 19.18 -17.03 -5.03
C GLN A 368 18.79 -17.24 -3.56
N LYS A 369 17.49 -17.11 -3.26
CA LYS A 369 16.93 -17.20 -1.91
C LYS A 369 15.79 -18.22 -1.84
N TYR A 370 15.43 -18.62 -0.63
CA TYR A 370 14.35 -19.56 -0.36
C TYR A 370 13.41 -19.04 0.72
N VAL A 371 12.11 -19.02 0.43
CA VAL A 371 11.04 -18.57 1.33
C VAL A 371 10.01 -19.68 1.48
N VAL A 372 9.47 -19.84 2.69
CA VAL A 372 8.44 -20.83 2.99
C VAL A 372 7.25 -20.18 3.68
N ILE A 373 6.07 -20.76 3.48
CA ILE A 373 4.85 -20.42 4.21
C ILE A 373 4.87 -20.96 5.65
N LEU A 374 4.18 -20.27 6.55
CA LEU A 374 3.79 -20.69 7.90
C LEU A 374 2.33 -20.26 8.12
N ASP A 375 1.56 -21.10 8.80
CA ASP A 375 0.18 -20.83 9.19
C ASP A 375 0.07 -20.72 10.72
N PRO A 376 -0.76 -19.83 11.26
CA PRO A 376 -0.84 -19.65 12.71
C PRO A 376 -1.44 -20.87 13.44
N GLY A 377 -2.26 -21.69 12.76
CA GLY A 377 -2.94 -22.84 13.36
C GLY A 377 -2.00 -23.99 13.75
N ILE A 378 -1.76 -24.21 15.05
CA ILE A 378 -0.94 -25.33 15.54
C ILE A 378 -1.79 -26.58 15.71
N ASN A 379 -1.51 -27.61 14.90
CA ASN A 379 -2.22 -28.89 14.92
C ASN A 379 -2.22 -29.58 16.31
N VAL A 380 -3.37 -30.08 16.75
CA VAL A 380 -3.57 -30.68 18.09
C VAL A 380 -3.11 -32.14 18.22
N ASN A 381 -1.99 -32.49 17.58
CA ASN A 381 -1.43 -33.84 17.65
C ASN A 381 -0.48 -33.99 18.86
N THR A 382 -0.76 -34.93 19.75
CA THR A 382 -0.01 -35.14 21.00
C THR A 382 1.42 -35.65 20.81
N THR A 383 1.80 -36.08 19.60
CA THR A 383 3.20 -36.43 19.26
C THR A 383 3.94 -35.31 18.51
N TYR A 384 3.24 -34.24 18.11
CA TYR A 384 3.83 -33.11 17.39
C TYR A 384 4.57 -32.18 18.35
N GLY A 385 5.90 -32.11 18.21
CA GLY A 385 6.78 -31.41 19.15
C GLY A 385 6.43 -29.93 19.38
N THR A 386 6.05 -29.21 18.32
CA THR A 386 5.63 -27.80 18.40
C THR A 386 4.38 -27.65 19.25
N PHE A 387 3.36 -28.51 19.06
CA PHE A 387 2.15 -28.52 19.87
C PHE A 387 2.43 -28.82 21.34
N ILE A 388 3.29 -29.81 21.62
CA ILE A 388 3.71 -30.14 22.99
C ILE A 388 4.37 -28.92 23.66
N ARG A 389 5.26 -28.21 22.95
CA ARG A 389 5.96 -27.03 23.47
C ARG A 389 5.00 -25.84 23.66
N ALA A 390 4.08 -25.61 22.73
CA ALA A 390 3.07 -24.55 22.84
C ALA A 390 2.13 -24.78 24.03
N THR A 391 1.62 -26.01 24.18
CA THR A 391 0.72 -26.39 25.27
C THR A 391 1.37 -26.19 26.64
N LYS A 392 2.66 -26.53 26.78
CA LYS A 392 3.42 -26.29 28.02
C LYS A 392 3.54 -24.81 28.40
N GLN A 393 3.43 -23.89 27.43
CA GLN A 393 3.56 -22.45 27.66
C GLN A 393 2.21 -21.75 27.91
N ASP A 394 1.08 -22.45 27.71
CA ASP A 394 -0.28 -21.92 27.83
C ASP A 394 -0.49 -20.62 27.01
N ILE A 395 -0.19 -20.70 25.71
CA ILE A 395 -0.13 -19.54 24.80
C ILE A 395 -1.28 -19.44 23.80
N PHE A 396 -2.26 -20.34 23.86
CA PHE A 396 -3.34 -20.36 22.87
C PHE A 396 -4.48 -19.42 23.26
N ILE A 397 -5.19 -18.90 22.26
CA ILE A 397 -6.46 -18.19 22.46
C ILE A 397 -7.44 -19.12 23.18
N LYS A 398 -8.17 -18.58 24.16
CA LYS A 398 -9.12 -19.35 24.97
C LYS A 398 -10.57 -18.99 24.67
N TRP A 399 -11.46 -19.95 24.84
CA TRP A 399 -12.89 -19.79 24.75
C TRP A 399 -13.55 -20.61 25.86
N ASN A 400 -14.37 -19.95 26.69
CA ASN A 400 -14.95 -20.53 27.91
C ASN A 400 -13.91 -21.22 28.83
N GLY A 401 -12.74 -20.58 28.99
CA GLY A 401 -11.66 -21.05 29.86
C GLY A 401 -10.76 -22.15 29.29
N SER A 402 -11.07 -22.70 28.11
CA SER A 402 -10.28 -23.75 27.43
C SER A 402 -9.67 -23.23 26.12
N ASN A 403 -8.64 -23.88 25.58
CA ASN A 403 -8.08 -23.49 24.28
C ASN A 403 -9.15 -23.59 23.17
N TYR A 404 -9.27 -22.56 22.34
CA TYR A 404 -10.25 -22.53 21.26
C TYR A 404 -9.80 -23.46 20.12
N LEU A 405 -10.64 -24.44 19.80
CA LEU A 405 -10.40 -25.44 18.75
C LEU A 405 -10.94 -24.94 17.40
N GLY A 406 -10.04 -24.61 16.47
CA GLY A 406 -10.37 -24.30 15.08
C GLY A 406 -10.06 -25.45 14.13
N VAL A 407 -10.31 -25.23 12.84
CA VAL A 407 -9.96 -26.15 11.75
C VAL A 407 -9.29 -25.38 10.62
N VAL A 408 -8.08 -25.80 10.24
CA VAL A 408 -7.33 -25.25 9.09
C VAL A 408 -6.72 -26.44 8.30
N TRP A 409 -5.71 -26.23 7.46
CA TRP A 409 -5.07 -27.24 6.62
C TRP A 409 -4.69 -28.55 7.32
N PRO A 410 -4.02 -28.57 8.50
CA PRO A 410 -3.69 -29.82 9.19
C PRO A 410 -4.88 -30.44 9.95
N GLY A 411 -6.10 -29.94 9.76
CA GLY A 411 -7.29 -30.32 10.51
C GLY A 411 -7.43 -29.48 11.79
N ASN A 412 -7.66 -30.14 12.93
CA ASN A 412 -7.89 -29.48 14.20
C ASN A 412 -6.66 -28.71 14.70
N VAL A 413 -6.82 -27.44 15.07
CA VAL A 413 -5.74 -26.55 15.51
C VAL A 413 -6.11 -25.73 16.75
N TYR A 414 -5.09 -25.29 17.48
CA TYR A 414 -5.18 -24.16 18.40
C TYR A 414 -4.37 -22.98 17.85
N PHE A 415 -4.85 -21.76 18.12
CA PHE A 415 -4.26 -20.54 17.60
C PHE A 415 -3.40 -19.84 18.65
N PRO A 416 -2.09 -19.64 18.41
CA PRO A 416 -1.22 -18.84 19.27
C PRO A 416 -1.79 -17.45 19.47
N ASP A 417 -1.79 -16.98 20.70
CA ASP A 417 -2.23 -15.64 21.04
C ASP A 417 -1.03 -14.67 21.00
N PHE A 418 -0.88 -13.93 19.91
CA PHE A 418 0.24 -13.00 19.75
C PHE A 418 0.11 -11.70 20.59
N LEU A 419 -0.97 -11.50 21.37
CA LEU A 419 -1.00 -10.53 22.47
C LEU A 419 -0.26 -11.06 23.71
N ASN A 420 -0.12 -12.38 23.85
CA ASN A 420 0.69 -13.00 24.90
C ASN A 420 2.18 -12.90 24.53
N PRO A 421 3.03 -12.21 25.34
CA PRO A 421 4.47 -12.14 25.06
C PRO A 421 5.15 -13.51 24.95
N ARG A 422 4.63 -14.52 25.66
CA ARG A 422 5.16 -15.89 25.61
C ARG A 422 4.90 -16.58 24.26
N ALA A 423 3.82 -16.21 23.56
CA ALA A 423 3.56 -16.74 22.22
C ALA A 423 4.61 -16.24 21.23
N ALA A 424 4.98 -14.96 21.28
CA ALA A 424 6.05 -14.40 20.44
C ALA A 424 7.41 -15.06 20.73
N GLU A 425 7.73 -15.32 22.01
CA GLU A 425 8.95 -16.06 22.36
C GLU A 425 8.95 -17.50 21.87
N PHE A 426 7.82 -18.20 22.03
CA PHE A 426 7.61 -19.54 21.50
C PHE A 426 7.81 -19.56 19.99
N TRP A 427 7.09 -18.70 19.27
CA TRP A 427 7.16 -18.59 17.81
C TRP A 427 8.58 -18.39 17.31
N ALA A 428 9.31 -17.49 17.96
CA ALA A 428 10.69 -17.21 17.59
C ALA A 428 11.66 -18.37 17.91
N ARG A 429 11.36 -19.23 18.90
CA ARG A 429 12.13 -20.46 19.14
C ARG A 429 11.84 -21.52 18.08
N GLU A 430 10.59 -21.66 17.66
CA GLU A 430 10.18 -22.59 16.60
C GLU A 430 10.80 -22.20 15.26
N ILE A 431 10.72 -20.92 14.87
CA ILE A 431 11.39 -20.38 13.68
C ILE A 431 12.89 -20.69 13.71
N ALA A 432 13.58 -20.37 14.80
CA ALA A 432 15.01 -20.62 14.91
C ALA A 432 15.36 -22.11 14.86
N ALA A 433 14.50 -22.98 15.43
CA ALA A 433 14.69 -24.43 15.37
C ALA A 433 14.54 -24.97 13.95
N PHE A 434 13.48 -24.55 13.23
CA PHE A 434 13.27 -24.94 11.85
C PHE A 434 14.38 -24.45 10.92
N ARG A 435 14.85 -23.20 11.11
CA ARG A 435 15.93 -22.61 10.32
C ARG A 435 17.27 -23.33 10.46
N ARG A 436 17.53 -23.97 11.61
CA ARG A 436 18.71 -24.84 11.80
C ARG A 436 18.64 -26.08 10.91
N THR A 437 17.44 -26.59 10.65
CA THR A 437 17.21 -27.71 9.71
C THR A 437 17.33 -27.23 8.26
N ILE A 438 16.50 -26.26 7.87
CA ILE A 438 16.46 -25.70 6.51
C ILE A 438 16.68 -24.19 6.55
N PRO A 439 17.76 -23.66 5.94
CA PRO A 439 18.14 -22.26 6.07
C PRO A 439 17.28 -21.36 5.17
N VAL A 440 16.05 -21.07 5.59
CA VAL A 440 15.17 -20.13 4.88
C VAL A 440 15.64 -18.68 5.06
N ASP A 441 15.43 -17.85 4.03
CA ASP A 441 15.87 -16.46 3.94
C ASP A 441 14.78 -15.45 4.32
N GLY A 442 13.52 -15.87 4.28
CA GLY A 442 12.34 -15.09 4.67
C GLY A 442 11.15 -16.00 4.93
N LEU A 443 10.08 -15.44 5.50
CA LEU A 443 8.89 -16.18 5.88
C LEU A 443 7.64 -15.53 5.29
N TRP A 444 6.71 -16.36 4.86
CA TRP A 444 5.36 -15.98 4.45
C TRP A 444 4.40 -16.44 5.53
N VAL A 445 3.71 -15.52 6.19
CA VAL A 445 2.68 -15.84 7.19
C VAL A 445 1.31 -15.66 6.54
N ASP A 446 0.57 -16.75 6.43
CA ASP A 446 -0.72 -16.83 5.75
C ASP A 446 -1.85 -17.23 6.71
N MET A 447 -3.10 -17.20 6.24
CA MET A 447 -4.27 -17.66 7.01
C MET A 447 -4.51 -16.88 8.32
N ASN A 448 -4.00 -15.66 8.42
CA ASN A 448 -3.80 -14.94 9.67
C ASN A 448 -4.75 -13.75 9.91
N GLU A 449 -5.94 -13.78 9.32
CA GLU A 449 -7.03 -12.86 9.64
C GLU A 449 -7.53 -12.88 11.10
N ILE A 450 -7.84 -14.01 11.76
CA ILE A 450 -7.41 -15.40 11.52
C ILE A 450 -8.45 -16.30 10.85
N SER A 451 -8.04 -17.06 9.84
CA SER A 451 -8.93 -17.95 9.09
C SER A 451 -9.29 -19.22 9.87
N ASN A 452 -10.52 -19.69 9.70
CA ASN A 452 -11.03 -20.91 10.29
C ASN A 452 -12.08 -21.55 9.36
N PHE A 453 -11.92 -22.83 9.03
CA PHE A 453 -12.78 -23.50 8.05
C PHE A 453 -14.17 -23.83 8.59
N VAL A 454 -14.36 -23.77 9.90
CA VAL A 454 -15.64 -23.98 10.58
C VAL A 454 -16.17 -22.68 11.19
N ASP A 455 -17.50 -22.56 11.24
CA ASP A 455 -18.17 -21.45 11.89
C ASP A 455 -18.47 -21.82 13.35
N PRO A 456 -17.97 -21.05 14.34
CA PRO A 456 -18.29 -21.32 15.74
C PRO A 456 -19.75 -20.96 16.04
N PRO A 457 -20.42 -21.67 16.97
CA PRO A 457 -21.74 -21.26 17.43
C PRO A 457 -21.65 -19.95 18.23
N LEU A 458 -22.75 -19.20 18.22
CA LEU A 458 -22.88 -17.96 19.00
C LEU A 458 -23.16 -18.31 20.47
N LEU A 459 -22.36 -17.78 21.40
CA LEU A 459 -22.55 -18.04 22.84
C LEU A 459 -23.18 -16.85 23.57
N ASN A 460 -22.78 -15.64 23.24
CA ASN A 460 -23.25 -14.45 23.93
C ASN A 460 -23.39 -13.24 23.00
N ALA A 461 -23.77 -12.10 23.56
CA ALA A 461 -24.07 -10.90 22.80
C ALA A 461 -22.84 -10.32 22.05
N LEU A 462 -21.59 -10.66 22.42
CA LEU A 462 -20.42 -10.26 21.63
C LEU A 462 -20.35 -10.98 20.28
N ASP A 463 -20.88 -12.21 20.20
CA ASP A 463 -20.87 -13.02 18.98
C ASP A 463 -21.93 -12.56 17.95
N ASP A 464 -22.98 -11.87 18.41
CA ASP A 464 -24.03 -11.27 17.55
C ASP A 464 -24.28 -9.82 17.98
N PRO A 465 -23.44 -8.87 17.53
CA PRO A 465 -23.59 -7.47 17.88
C PRO A 465 -24.92 -6.90 17.34
N PRO A 466 -25.53 -5.93 18.04
CA PRO A 466 -26.83 -5.41 17.66
C PRO A 466 -26.82 -4.70 16.29
N TYR A 467 -25.68 -4.10 15.92
CA TYR A 467 -25.42 -3.66 14.56
C TYR A 467 -24.58 -4.71 13.83
N ARG A 468 -25.13 -5.26 12.73
CA ARG A 468 -24.40 -6.16 11.84
C ARG A 468 -23.73 -5.36 10.74
N ILE A 469 -22.41 -5.26 10.81
CA ILE A 469 -21.59 -4.73 9.71
C ILE A 469 -21.85 -5.52 8.43
N ASN A 470 -21.51 -4.95 7.28
CA ASN A 470 -21.75 -5.59 5.98
C ASN A 470 -20.67 -6.65 5.64
N ASN A 471 -20.37 -7.55 6.59
CA ASN A 471 -19.38 -8.62 6.43
C ASN A 471 -19.76 -9.51 5.23
N SER A 472 -18.79 -9.77 4.35
CA SER A 472 -18.94 -10.49 3.09
C SER A 472 -20.02 -9.90 2.16
N GLY A 473 -20.37 -8.62 2.32
CA GLY A 473 -21.35 -7.92 1.48
C GLY A 473 -22.81 -8.33 1.69
N VAL A 474 -23.07 -9.23 2.64
CA VAL A 474 -24.42 -9.78 2.91
C VAL A 474 -24.74 -9.81 4.41
N ARG A 475 -24.04 -9.00 5.20
CA ARG A 475 -24.18 -8.90 6.68
C ARG A 475 -24.07 -10.26 7.38
N ARG A 476 -23.06 -11.05 7.00
CA ARG A 476 -22.75 -12.30 7.71
C ARG A 476 -22.38 -12.01 9.17
N PRO A 477 -22.59 -12.98 10.09
CA PRO A 477 -22.05 -12.86 11.45
C PRO A 477 -20.54 -12.56 11.42
N ILE A 478 -20.05 -11.78 12.39
CA ILE A 478 -18.63 -11.41 12.48
C ILE A 478 -17.74 -12.63 12.76
N ASN A 479 -18.30 -13.69 13.37
CA ASN A 479 -17.61 -14.95 13.64
C ASN A 479 -17.50 -15.86 12.40
N ASN A 480 -18.02 -15.47 11.24
CA ASN A 480 -18.00 -16.30 10.04
C ASN A 480 -16.56 -16.62 9.63
N LYS A 481 -16.23 -17.92 9.56
CA LYS A 481 -14.91 -18.44 9.18
C LYS A 481 -13.73 -17.86 9.96
N THR A 482 -13.92 -17.56 11.24
CA THR A 482 -12.84 -17.07 12.12
C THR A 482 -13.00 -17.56 13.57
N VAL A 483 -12.19 -17.04 14.49
CA VAL A 483 -12.28 -17.24 15.94
C VAL A 483 -13.50 -16.43 16.45
N PRO A 484 -14.32 -17.00 17.36
CA PRO A 484 -15.50 -16.30 17.84
C PRO A 484 -15.12 -15.05 18.63
N ALA A 485 -15.86 -13.96 18.44
CA ALA A 485 -15.68 -12.68 19.11
C ALA A 485 -15.64 -12.76 20.65
N SER A 486 -16.32 -13.75 21.23
CA SER A 486 -16.30 -14.03 22.67
C SER A 486 -15.06 -14.79 23.17
N ALA A 487 -14.16 -15.21 22.28
CA ALA A 487 -12.85 -15.75 22.67
C ALA A 487 -12.01 -14.66 23.35
N VAL A 488 -11.07 -15.09 24.19
CA VAL A 488 -10.25 -14.22 25.02
C VAL A 488 -8.76 -14.48 24.78
N HIS A 489 -8.05 -13.37 24.63
CA HIS A 489 -6.61 -13.26 24.58
C HIS A 489 -6.06 -12.98 25.99
N TYR A 490 -4.74 -12.96 26.07
CA TYR A 490 -3.95 -12.53 27.21
C TYR A 490 -4.46 -11.20 27.78
N GLY A 491 -4.52 -11.11 29.10
CA GLY A 491 -5.07 -9.95 29.81
C GLY A 491 -6.60 -9.85 29.77
N GLY A 492 -7.31 -10.85 29.26
CA GLY A 492 -8.78 -10.85 29.18
C GLY A 492 -9.33 -10.01 28.04
N VAL A 493 -8.50 -9.68 27.04
CA VAL A 493 -8.93 -8.93 25.85
C VAL A 493 -9.81 -9.83 24.98
N ALA A 494 -11.01 -9.39 24.65
CA ALA A 494 -11.90 -10.14 23.76
C ALA A 494 -11.43 -10.08 22.30
N GLU A 495 -11.59 -11.19 21.56
CA GLU A 495 -11.35 -11.26 20.11
C GLU A 495 -12.18 -10.19 19.37
N TYR A 496 -13.40 -9.89 19.84
CA TYR A 496 -14.23 -8.78 19.33
C TYR A 496 -13.48 -7.45 19.13
N ASN A 497 -12.50 -7.17 19.98
CA ASN A 497 -11.67 -5.98 19.98
C ASN A 497 -10.33 -6.19 19.26
N ALA A 498 -9.75 -7.38 19.39
CA ALA A 498 -8.39 -7.70 18.94
C ALA A 498 -8.32 -8.36 17.56
N HIS A 499 -9.44 -8.81 16.99
CA HIS A 499 -9.50 -9.58 15.75
C HIS A 499 -8.67 -8.98 14.62
N ASN A 500 -8.93 -7.72 14.27
CA ASN A 500 -8.22 -7.02 13.19
C ASN A 500 -6.71 -6.83 13.48
N LEU A 501 -6.23 -7.15 14.68
CA LEU A 501 -4.82 -7.05 15.07
C LEU A 501 -4.05 -8.38 14.92
N TYR A 502 -4.71 -9.51 14.67
CA TYR A 502 -4.05 -10.82 14.72
C TYR A 502 -2.85 -10.92 13.76
N GLY A 503 -3.06 -10.70 12.47
CA GLY A 503 -1.99 -10.73 11.47
C GLY A 503 -0.93 -9.64 11.69
N PHE A 504 -1.31 -8.47 12.20
CA PHE A 504 -0.33 -7.44 12.61
C PHE A 504 0.61 -7.95 13.70
N LEU A 505 0.07 -8.59 14.74
CA LEU A 505 0.83 -9.08 15.88
C LEU A 505 1.71 -10.28 15.51
N GLU A 506 1.21 -11.19 14.67
CA GLU A 506 2.00 -12.28 14.12
C GLU A 506 3.15 -11.78 13.24
N ALA A 507 2.88 -10.84 12.33
CA ALA A 507 3.92 -10.25 11.48
C ALA A 507 5.01 -9.56 12.32
N ARG A 508 4.61 -8.86 13.39
CA ARG A 508 5.54 -8.26 14.37
C ARG A 508 6.38 -9.33 15.07
N ALA A 509 5.78 -10.42 15.53
CA ALA A 509 6.49 -11.52 16.18
C ALA A 509 7.47 -12.22 15.22
N THR A 510 7.04 -12.47 13.99
CA THR A 510 7.84 -13.12 12.94
C THR A 510 9.01 -12.25 12.49
N HIS A 511 8.78 -10.95 12.28
CA HIS A 511 9.85 -10.00 11.97
C HIS A 511 10.90 -9.96 13.09
N ALA A 512 10.48 -9.86 14.35
CA ALA A 512 11.38 -9.87 15.50
C ALA A 512 12.15 -11.21 15.62
N ALA A 513 11.50 -12.33 15.34
CA ALA A 513 12.13 -13.65 15.34
C ALA A 513 13.26 -13.74 14.30
N LEU A 514 12.98 -13.39 13.05
CA LEU A 514 13.96 -13.41 11.97
C LEU A 514 15.12 -12.44 12.24
N LEU A 515 14.84 -11.23 12.71
CA LEU A 515 15.87 -10.26 13.05
C LEU A 515 16.80 -10.80 14.14
N ARG A 516 16.25 -11.38 15.20
CA ARG A 516 17.01 -11.94 16.32
C ARG A 516 17.85 -13.15 15.91
N ASP A 517 17.33 -14.00 15.03
CA ASP A 517 17.97 -15.24 14.61
C ASP A 517 19.04 -15.01 13.52
N THR A 518 18.83 -14.05 12.62
CA THR A 518 19.75 -13.76 11.50
C THR A 518 20.72 -12.63 11.75
N GLY A 519 20.35 -11.64 12.57
CA GLY A 519 21.04 -10.34 12.62
C GLY A 519 20.97 -9.57 11.29
N ARG A 520 20.07 -9.94 10.38
CA ARG A 520 19.88 -9.31 9.07
C ARG A 520 18.47 -8.74 8.96
N ARG A 521 18.28 -7.86 7.98
CA ARG A 521 17.00 -7.27 7.61
C ARG A 521 16.00 -8.38 7.25
N PRO A 522 14.90 -8.54 8.00
CA PRO A 522 13.92 -9.58 7.74
C PRO A 522 13.18 -9.36 6.43
N PHE A 523 12.76 -10.46 5.80
CA PHE A 523 11.68 -10.44 4.83
C PHE A 523 10.52 -11.27 5.39
N VAL A 524 9.40 -10.58 5.63
CA VAL A 524 8.13 -11.18 6.03
C VAL A 524 7.10 -10.76 5.00
N LEU A 525 6.29 -11.70 4.51
CA LEU A 525 5.11 -11.45 3.70
C LEU A 525 3.88 -11.88 4.52
N SER A 526 2.95 -10.97 4.81
CA SER A 526 1.74 -11.25 5.61
C SER A 526 0.50 -11.04 4.79
N ARG A 527 -0.51 -11.92 4.97
CA ARG A 527 -1.83 -11.73 4.34
C ARG A 527 -2.61 -10.66 5.09
N SER A 528 -2.99 -10.93 6.32
CA SER A 528 -3.73 -10.00 7.14
C SER A 528 -2.86 -8.84 7.62
N THR A 529 -3.45 -7.64 7.63
CA THR A 529 -2.77 -6.40 8.00
C THR A 529 -3.68 -5.45 8.78
N PHE A 530 -3.07 -4.57 9.56
CA PHE A 530 -3.74 -3.44 10.21
C PHE A 530 -2.88 -2.18 10.03
N VAL A 531 -3.39 -1.04 10.49
CA VAL A 531 -2.66 0.23 10.61
C VAL A 531 -1.28 -0.02 11.25
N GLY A 532 -0.21 0.31 10.51
CA GLY A 532 1.17 0.14 10.98
C GLY A 532 1.86 -1.17 10.56
N SER A 533 1.16 -2.14 9.94
CA SER A 533 1.76 -3.42 9.52
C SER A 533 3.01 -3.25 8.64
N GLY A 534 3.08 -2.19 7.82
CA GLY A 534 4.23 -1.91 6.97
C GLY A 534 5.56 -1.74 7.71
N ARG A 535 5.54 -1.48 9.03
CA ARG A 535 6.72 -1.46 9.90
C ARG A 535 7.37 -2.85 10.09
N TYR A 536 6.66 -3.92 9.76
CA TYR A 536 7.09 -5.29 10.05
C TYR A 536 7.05 -6.21 8.83
N THR A 537 6.23 -5.92 7.82
CA THR A 537 5.98 -6.89 6.74
C THR A 537 5.70 -6.23 5.39
N ALA A 538 6.03 -6.96 4.33
CA ALA A 538 5.44 -6.80 3.01
C ALA A 538 4.03 -7.38 2.99
N HIS A 539 3.30 -7.14 1.91
CA HIS A 539 1.96 -7.69 1.67
C HIS A 539 1.79 -8.07 0.19
N TRP A 540 0.81 -8.92 -0.12
CA TRP A 540 0.35 -9.18 -1.48
C TRP A 540 -1.16 -9.16 -1.49
N THR A 541 -1.80 -8.89 -2.64
CA THR A 541 -3.26 -8.71 -2.73
C THR A 541 -4.11 -9.94 -2.36
N GLY A 542 -3.52 -11.03 -1.87
CA GLY A 542 -4.20 -12.29 -1.62
C GLY A 542 -4.67 -13.00 -2.89
N ASP A 543 -5.67 -13.86 -2.71
CA ASP A 543 -6.23 -14.77 -3.71
C ASP A 543 -7.02 -14.02 -4.81
N ASN A 544 -6.29 -13.43 -5.74
CA ASN A 544 -6.86 -12.88 -6.98
C ASN A 544 -7.21 -14.00 -7.98
N ALA A 545 -7.86 -13.66 -9.08
CA ALA A 545 -8.20 -14.61 -10.15
C ALA A 545 -7.41 -14.36 -11.43
N ALA A 546 -7.26 -15.40 -12.25
CA ALA A 546 -6.64 -15.33 -13.58
C ALA A 546 -7.60 -14.69 -14.60
N THR A 547 -7.94 -13.41 -14.39
CA THR A 547 -8.81 -12.62 -15.26
C THR A 547 -8.16 -11.28 -15.64
N TRP A 548 -8.66 -10.65 -16.71
CA TRP A 548 -8.26 -9.29 -17.10
C TRP A 548 -8.75 -8.22 -16.13
N ASP A 549 -9.81 -8.50 -15.37
CA ASP A 549 -10.32 -7.61 -14.34
C ASP A 549 -9.35 -7.58 -13.15
N ASP A 550 -8.90 -8.73 -12.66
CA ASP A 550 -7.91 -8.82 -11.58
C ASP A 550 -6.55 -8.23 -11.98
N LEU A 551 -6.14 -8.37 -13.25
CA LEU A 551 -4.99 -7.66 -13.80
C LEU A 551 -5.15 -6.13 -13.61
N ARG A 552 -6.35 -5.58 -13.88
CA ARG A 552 -6.65 -4.15 -13.68
C ARG A 552 -6.69 -3.78 -12.19
N TYR A 553 -7.38 -4.57 -11.38
CA TYR A 553 -7.60 -4.31 -9.97
C TYR A 553 -6.29 -4.27 -9.16
N SER A 554 -5.31 -5.07 -9.58
CA SER A 554 -3.97 -5.08 -8.96
C SER A 554 -3.33 -3.68 -8.85
N ILE A 555 -3.57 -2.79 -9.82
CA ILE A 555 -3.04 -1.42 -9.81
C ILE A 555 -3.69 -0.63 -8.67
N ASN A 556 -5.01 -0.71 -8.53
CA ASN A 556 -5.76 0.02 -7.50
C ASN A 556 -5.34 -0.41 -6.10
N THR A 557 -5.25 -1.72 -5.87
CA THR A 557 -4.83 -2.27 -4.58
C THR A 557 -3.38 -1.90 -4.27
N MET A 558 -2.46 -2.01 -5.23
CA MET A 558 -1.07 -1.59 -5.06
C MET A 558 -0.97 -0.11 -4.65
N LEU A 559 -1.74 0.77 -5.27
CA LEU A 559 -1.74 2.20 -4.93
C LEU A 559 -2.31 2.46 -3.53
N ASN A 560 -3.37 1.75 -3.13
CA ASN A 560 -3.94 1.84 -1.78
C ASN A 560 -2.94 1.43 -0.69
N PHE A 561 -2.24 0.31 -0.85
CA PHE A 561 -1.23 -0.12 0.13
C PHE A 561 -0.02 0.80 0.22
N GLY A 562 0.29 1.52 -0.87
CA GLY A 562 1.18 2.67 -0.82
C GLY A 562 0.70 3.73 0.19
N LEU A 563 -0.58 4.11 0.13
CA LEU A 563 -1.18 5.06 1.10
C LEU A 563 -1.17 4.52 2.53
N PHE A 564 -1.32 3.21 2.71
CA PHE A 564 -1.34 2.55 4.02
C PHE A 564 0.05 2.40 4.66
N GLY A 565 1.11 2.86 3.98
CA GLY A 565 2.48 2.74 4.48
C GLY A 565 3.05 1.33 4.33
N ILE A 566 2.56 0.56 3.35
CA ILE A 566 3.04 -0.79 3.02
C ILE A 566 3.54 -0.78 1.56
N PRO A 567 4.72 -0.20 1.29
CA PRO A 567 5.20 0.05 -0.07
C PRO A 567 5.68 -1.22 -0.78
N MET A 568 5.95 -2.30 -0.05
CA MET A 568 6.36 -3.60 -0.59
C MET A 568 5.12 -4.46 -0.84
N ILE A 569 4.47 -4.20 -1.97
CA ILE A 569 3.17 -4.75 -2.37
C ILE A 569 3.21 -5.27 -3.81
N GLY A 570 2.41 -6.30 -4.10
CA GLY A 570 2.17 -6.82 -5.44
C GLY A 570 0.99 -7.77 -5.47
N ALA A 571 0.58 -8.19 -6.66
CA ALA A 571 -0.44 -9.21 -6.86
C ALA A 571 0.17 -10.48 -7.44
N ASP A 572 -0.47 -11.64 -7.24
CA ASP A 572 -0.02 -12.89 -7.82
C ASP A 572 -0.12 -12.81 -9.35
N ILE A 573 1.05 -12.84 -10.00
CA ILE A 573 1.20 -12.65 -11.44
C ILE A 573 0.59 -13.84 -12.16
N CYS A 574 -0.12 -13.56 -13.25
CA CYS A 574 -0.96 -14.50 -14.00
C CYS A 574 -2.19 -15.00 -13.22
N GLY A 575 -2.46 -14.48 -12.02
CA GLY A 575 -3.62 -14.75 -11.18
C GLY A 575 -3.51 -16.05 -10.37
N PHE A 576 -4.01 -16.07 -9.15
CA PHE A 576 -3.96 -17.24 -8.27
C PHE A 576 -5.03 -18.26 -8.63
N GLY A 577 -6.31 -17.85 -8.60
CA GLY A 577 -7.47 -18.69 -8.87
C GLY A 577 -7.78 -18.86 -10.36
N GLY A 578 -8.20 -20.05 -10.78
CA GLY A 578 -8.56 -20.34 -12.17
C GLY A 578 -7.36 -20.51 -13.12
N ASN A 579 -7.62 -20.98 -14.34
CA ASN A 579 -6.58 -21.20 -15.34
C ASN A 579 -6.26 -19.90 -16.09
N THR A 580 -4.99 -19.49 -16.08
CA THR A 580 -4.53 -18.39 -16.95
C THR A 580 -4.50 -18.81 -18.42
N THR A 581 -4.46 -17.82 -19.30
CA THR A 581 -4.14 -17.97 -20.72
C THR A 581 -2.72 -17.46 -21.00
N GLU A 582 -2.15 -17.88 -22.13
CA GLU A 582 -0.84 -17.39 -22.59
C GLU A 582 -0.82 -15.86 -22.74
N GLU A 583 -1.87 -15.27 -23.35
CA GLU A 583 -1.96 -13.82 -23.54
C GLU A 583 -2.08 -13.07 -22.20
N LEU A 584 -2.97 -13.53 -21.32
CA LEU A 584 -3.15 -12.90 -20.01
C LEU A 584 -1.85 -12.96 -19.22
N CYS A 585 -1.19 -14.13 -19.16
CA CYS A 585 0.05 -14.28 -18.42
C CYS A 585 1.19 -13.45 -19.03
N SER A 586 1.24 -13.35 -20.37
CA SER A 586 2.19 -12.49 -21.08
C SER A 586 2.00 -11.00 -20.74
N ARG A 587 0.75 -10.50 -20.69
CA ARG A 587 0.45 -9.12 -20.28
C ARG A 587 0.66 -8.92 -18.78
N TRP A 588 0.37 -9.92 -17.96
CA TRP A 588 0.54 -9.82 -16.52
C TRP A 588 2.01 -9.74 -16.14
N ILE A 589 2.91 -10.54 -16.72
CA ILE A 589 4.34 -10.38 -16.42
C ILE A 589 4.91 -9.04 -16.90
N GLN A 590 4.36 -8.48 -17.98
CA GLN A 590 4.73 -7.13 -18.42
C GLN A 590 4.38 -6.06 -17.38
N LEU A 591 3.22 -6.17 -16.72
CA LEU A 591 2.82 -5.28 -15.64
C LEU A 591 3.54 -5.61 -14.33
N GLY A 592 3.46 -6.87 -13.90
CA GLY A 592 3.93 -7.35 -12.59
C GLY A 592 5.44 -7.30 -12.41
N ALA A 593 6.22 -7.21 -13.48
CA ALA A 593 7.64 -6.86 -13.40
C ALA A 593 7.89 -5.48 -12.79
N PHE A 594 6.88 -4.61 -12.69
CA PHE A 594 6.98 -3.28 -12.11
C PHE A 594 6.20 -3.13 -10.80
N TYR A 595 5.73 -4.23 -10.20
CA TYR A 595 5.30 -4.22 -8.82
C TYR A 595 6.51 -4.09 -7.89
N PRO A 596 6.39 -3.37 -6.76
CA PRO A 596 7.41 -3.39 -5.71
C PRO A 596 7.75 -4.82 -5.24
N PHE A 597 6.73 -5.66 -5.08
CA PHE A 597 6.86 -7.11 -4.85
C PHE A 597 6.39 -7.88 -6.08
N SER A 598 7.29 -8.61 -6.75
CA SER A 598 7.01 -9.29 -8.03
C SER A 598 7.06 -10.81 -7.89
N ARG A 599 5.89 -11.45 -7.75
CA ARG A 599 5.74 -12.90 -7.58
C ARG A 599 4.74 -13.52 -8.56
N ASP A 600 5.15 -14.59 -9.24
CA ASP A 600 4.23 -15.54 -9.89
C ASP A 600 3.81 -16.60 -8.87
N HIS A 601 2.50 -16.77 -8.69
CA HIS A 601 1.92 -17.74 -7.77
C HIS A 601 0.57 -18.22 -8.29
N SER A 602 0.19 -19.45 -7.93
CA SER A 602 -1.02 -20.08 -8.43
C SER A 602 -1.56 -21.15 -7.48
N ALA A 603 -2.88 -21.32 -7.52
CA ALA A 603 -3.59 -22.32 -6.74
C ALA A 603 -3.35 -23.75 -7.26
N ILE A 604 -3.44 -24.72 -6.35
CA ILE A 604 -3.48 -26.14 -6.68
C ILE A 604 -4.68 -26.46 -7.58
N GLY A 605 -4.56 -27.46 -8.45
CA GLY A 605 -5.63 -27.85 -9.39
C GLY A 605 -5.76 -26.97 -10.64
N THR A 606 -5.05 -25.83 -10.71
CA THR A 606 -4.96 -25.01 -11.93
C THR A 606 -3.81 -25.47 -12.84
N VAL A 607 -3.79 -25.03 -14.10
CA VAL A 607 -2.64 -25.22 -14.99
C VAL A 607 -1.38 -24.58 -14.41
N ARG A 608 -0.24 -25.16 -14.74
CA ARG A 608 1.06 -24.54 -14.49
C ARG A 608 1.20 -23.27 -15.30
N ARG A 609 1.94 -22.30 -14.75
CA ARG A 609 2.08 -20.97 -15.35
C ARG A 609 3.47 -20.36 -15.19
N GLU A 610 4.48 -21.15 -14.82
CA GLU A 610 5.86 -20.67 -14.82
C GLU A 610 6.20 -19.99 -16.15
N LEU A 611 6.88 -18.85 -16.09
CA LEU A 611 7.02 -17.93 -17.23
C LEU A 611 7.75 -18.53 -18.44
N TYR A 612 8.45 -19.64 -18.25
CA TYR A 612 9.17 -20.36 -19.31
C TYR A 612 8.29 -21.35 -20.11
N LEU A 613 7.01 -21.54 -19.74
CA LEU A 613 6.15 -22.55 -20.37
C LEU A 613 5.68 -22.15 -21.78
N TRP A 614 5.50 -20.85 -22.01
CA TRP A 614 5.13 -20.31 -23.33
C TRP A 614 6.25 -19.40 -23.85
N GLU A 615 6.58 -19.51 -25.13
CA GLU A 615 7.63 -18.70 -25.75
C GLU A 615 7.27 -17.21 -25.75
N SER A 616 5.99 -16.85 -25.94
CA SER A 616 5.56 -15.45 -25.89
C SER A 616 5.70 -14.86 -24.48
N VAL A 617 5.31 -15.61 -23.45
CA VAL A 617 5.48 -15.23 -22.04
C VAL A 617 6.95 -15.13 -21.68
N THR A 618 7.79 -16.07 -22.14
CA THR A 618 9.25 -16.04 -21.96
C THR A 618 9.85 -14.75 -22.53
N ARG A 619 9.44 -14.36 -23.74
CA ARG A 619 9.92 -13.13 -24.39
C ARG A 619 9.50 -11.88 -23.61
N SER A 620 8.23 -11.81 -23.22
CA SER A 620 7.67 -10.75 -22.37
C SER A 620 8.43 -10.65 -21.04
N ALA A 621 8.62 -11.78 -20.37
CA ALA A 621 9.31 -11.87 -19.09
C ALA A 621 10.77 -11.38 -19.19
N ARG A 622 11.53 -11.85 -20.18
CA ARG A 622 12.93 -11.41 -20.37
C ARG A 622 13.02 -9.92 -20.65
N LYS A 623 12.07 -9.35 -21.40
CA LYS A 623 12.05 -7.92 -21.72
C LYS A 623 11.68 -7.08 -20.50
N ALA A 624 10.58 -7.42 -19.82
CA ALA A 624 10.07 -6.68 -18.68
C ALA A 624 10.98 -6.82 -17.44
N LEU A 625 11.34 -8.05 -17.05
CA LEU A 625 12.26 -8.29 -15.94
C LEU A 625 13.68 -7.83 -16.26
N GLY A 626 14.09 -7.83 -17.54
CA GLY A 626 15.36 -7.23 -17.96
C GLY A 626 15.41 -5.73 -17.69
N LEU A 627 14.33 -4.99 -17.90
CA LEU A 627 14.25 -3.58 -17.53
C LEU A 627 14.13 -3.39 -16.01
N HIS A 628 13.32 -4.21 -15.33
CA HIS A 628 13.19 -4.22 -13.87
C HIS A 628 14.54 -4.40 -13.17
N TYR A 629 15.34 -5.39 -13.58
CA TYR A 629 16.65 -5.67 -12.98
C TYR A 629 17.66 -4.54 -13.22
N ARG A 630 17.52 -3.77 -14.31
CA ARG A 630 18.31 -2.55 -14.52
C ARG A 630 17.91 -1.43 -13.57
N LEU A 631 16.64 -1.38 -13.17
CA LEU A 631 16.05 -0.38 -12.28
C LEU A 631 16.20 -0.72 -10.80
N LEU A 632 16.75 -1.87 -10.41
CA LEU A 632 16.90 -2.24 -9.00
C LEU A 632 17.60 -1.17 -8.14
N PRO A 633 18.66 -0.45 -8.59
CA PRO A 633 19.23 0.63 -7.79
C PRO A 633 18.26 1.80 -7.57
N TYR A 634 17.44 2.11 -8.58
CA TYR A 634 16.39 3.12 -8.48
C TYR A 634 15.28 2.65 -7.52
N ILE A 635 14.74 1.45 -7.71
CA ILE A 635 13.69 0.88 -6.85
C ILE A 635 14.15 0.78 -5.39
N TYR A 636 15.40 0.38 -5.16
CA TYR A 636 15.98 0.33 -3.82
C TYR A 636 16.16 1.72 -3.20
N THR A 637 16.46 2.73 -4.02
CA THR A 637 16.47 4.14 -3.58
C THR A 637 15.06 4.61 -3.23
N LEU A 638 14.02 4.16 -3.93
CA LEU A 638 12.63 4.42 -3.55
C LEU A 638 12.25 3.71 -2.24
N MET A 639 12.80 2.54 -1.95
CA MET A 639 12.63 1.90 -0.64
C MET A 639 13.27 2.72 0.47
N TYR A 640 14.45 3.29 0.24
CA TYR A 640 15.06 4.24 1.16
C TYR A 640 14.16 5.47 1.39
N GLU A 641 13.60 6.05 0.33
CA GLU A 641 12.66 7.17 0.43
C GLU A 641 11.41 6.78 1.23
N ALA A 642 10.87 5.58 1.00
CA ALA A 642 9.73 5.05 1.74
C ALA A 642 10.05 4.84 3.23
N HIS A 643 11.21 4.28 3.56
CA HIS A 643 11.64 4.05 4.93
C HIS A 643 11.87 5.36 5.70
N THR A 644 12.38 6.39 5.05
CA THR A 644 12.74 7.66 5.70
C THR A 644 11.61 8.69 5.71
N THR A 645 10.74 8.69 4.70
CA THR A 645 9.69 9.71 4.51
C THR A 645 8.28 9.13 4.37
N GLY A 646 8.12 7.80 4.30
CA GLY A 646 6.82 7.15 4.06
C GLY A 646 6.36 7.15 2.60
N ALA A 647 7.06 7.83 1.70
CA ALA A 647 6.67 7.94 0.30
C ALA A 647 6.53 6.56 -0.37
N PRO A 648 5.40 6.22 -1.03
CA PRO A 648 5.22 4.90 -1.63
C PRO A 648 6.24 4.60 -2.73
N ILE A 649 6.54 3.33 -3.04
CA ILE A 649 7.37 3.00 -4.21
C ILE A 649 6.55 3.18 -5.49
N ALA A 650 5.39 2.52 -5.58
CA ALA A 650 4.40 2.74 -6.61
C ALA A 650 3.42 3.84 -6.16
N ARG A 651 3.25 4.89 -6.98
CA ARG A 651 2.51 6.11 -6.63
C ARG A 651 1.43 6.42 -7.67
N PRO A 652 0.28 6.98 -7.25
CA PRO A 652 -0.67 7.61 -8.16
C PRO A 652 -0.03 8.81 -8.88
N LEU A 653 -0.47 9.13 -10.10
CA LEU A 653 0.11 10.24 -10.87
C LEU A 653 0.00 11.58 -10.14
N PHE A 654 -1.08 11.82 -9.40
CA PHE A 654 -1.30 13.06 -8.65
C PHE A 654 -0.31 13.29 -7.49
N PHE A 655 0.54 12.30 -7.14
CA PHE A 655 1.63 12.52 -6.19
C PHE A 655 2.73 13.43 -6.77
N SER A 656 2.99 13.31 -8.07
CA SER A 656 3.94 14.18 -8.80
C SER A 656 3.24 15.35 -9.48
N TYR A 657 1.96 15.21 -9.82
CA TYR A 657 1.19 16.20 -10.57
C TYR A 657 -0.09 16.61 -9.84
N PRO A 658 -0.02 17.07 -8.57
CA PRO A 658 -1.22 17.35 -7.77
C PRO A 658 -2.08 18.50 -8.32
N GLY A 659 -1.50 19.42 -9.10
CA GLY A 659 -2.25 20.50 -9.75
C GLY A 659 -3.03 20.06 -11.00
N ASP A 660 -2.80 18.85 -11.51
CA ASP A 660 -3.46 18.31 -12.69
C ASP A 660 -4.64 17.41 -12.29
N VAL A 661 -5.83 17.99 -12.24
CA VAL A 661 -7.04 17.32 -11.73
C VAL A 661 -7.46 16.08 -12.54
N GLU A 662 -7.02 15.96 -13.80
CA GLU A 662 -7.27 14.76 -14.60
C GLU A 662 -6.59 13.53 -14.00
N THR A 663 -5.45 13.72 -13.32
CA THR A 663 -4.69 12.63 -12.71
C THR A 663 -5.40 11.99 -11.51
N TYR A 664 -6.43 12.63 -10.95
CA TYR A 664 -7.15 12.16 -9.77
C TYR A 664 -7.99 10.92 -10.08
N GLY A 665 -8.45 10.79 -11.33
CA GLY A 665 -9.24 9.65 -11.81
C GLY A 665 -8.43 8.57 -12.53
N ILE A 666 -7.10 8.67 -12.58
CA ILE A 666 -6.27 7.69 -13.29
C ILE A 666 -6.03 6.47 -12.40
N ASP A 667 -6.48 5.31 -12.88
CA ASP A 667 -6.43 4.02 -12.19
C ASP A 667 -5.85 2.88 -13.06
N ARG A 668 -5.43 3.20 -14.29
CA ARG A 668 -4.83 2.26 -15.26
C ARG A 668 -3.36 2.53 -15.54
N GLN A 669 -2.76 3.45 -14.79
CA GLN A 669 -1.35 3.85 -14.87
C GLN A 669 -0.86 4.16 -13.47
N PHE A 670 0.44 4.01 -13.24
CA PHE A 670 1.08 4.39 -11.99
C PHE A 670 2.50 4.87 -12.26
N LEU A 671 3.06 5.58 -11.28
CA LEU A 671 4.47 5.97 -11.25
C LEU A 671 5.25 5.03 -10.35
N LEU A 672 6.47 4.67 -10.72
CA LEU A 672 7.50 4.26 -9.78
C LEU A 672 8.28 5.51 -9.37
N GLY A 673 8.20 5.86 -8.09
CA GLY A 673 8.76 7.10 -7.55
C GLY A 673 8.13 8.32 -8.21
N ARG A 674 8.94 9.36 -8.47
CA ARG A 674 8.42 10.63 -8.98
C ARG A 674 8.19 10.68 -10.49
N GLY A 675 8.84 9.81 -11.28
CA GLY A 675 9.03 10.09 -12.71
C GLY A 675 9.03 8.90 -13.66
N VAL A 676 8.87 7.66 -13.20
CA VAL A 676 8.82 6.48 -14.10
C VAL A 676 7.37 6.02 -14.27
N LEU A 677 6.74 6.34 -15.38
CA LEU A 677 5.35 6.01 -15.70
C LEU A 677 5.22 4.65 -16.38
N VAL A 678 4.36 3.81 -15.83
CA VAL A 678 3.98 2.50 -16.40
C VAL A 678 2.57 2.58 -16.98
N SER A 679 2.42 2.20 -18.25
CA SER A 679 1.17 2.22 -19.02
C SER A 679 0.90 0.83 -19.64
N PRO A 680 0.33 -0.11 -18.87
CA PRO A 680 0.10 -1.48 -19.31
C PRO A 680 -1.09 -1.63 -20.27
N VAL A 681 -1.07 -2.69 -21.08
CA VAL A 681 -2.28 -3.19 -21.76
C VAL A 681 -3.09 -4.01 -20.77
N LEU A 682 -4.39 -3.73 -20.69
CA LEU A 682 -5.30 -4.29 -19.68
C LEU A 682 -6.56 -4.91 -20.30
N GLU A 683 -6.56 -5.13 -21.62
CA GLU A 683 -7.68 -5.72 -22.35
C GLU A 683 -7.16 -6.80 -23.31
N PRO A 684 -7.91 -7.89 -23.54
CA PRO A 684 -7.52 -8.96 -24.48
C PRO A 684 -7.46 -8.46 -25.92
N GLY A 685 -6.52 -9.01 -26.70
CA GLY A 685 -6.30 -8.72 -28.12
C GLY A 685 -5.72 -7.34 -28.42
N ALA A 686 -5.55 -6.48 -27.41
CA ALA A 686 -5.11 -5.12 -27.63
C ALA A 686 -3.59 -5.06 -27.96
N THR A 687 -3.27 -4.34 -29.04
CA THR A 687 -1.90 -4.06 -29.51
C THR A 687 -1.52 -2.60 -29.39
N THR A 688 -2.41 -1.79 -28.81
CA THR A 688 -2.19 -0.38 -28.48
C THR A 688 -2.80 -0.08 -27.12
N VAL A 689 -2.35 1.00 -26.48
CA VAL A 689 -2.92 1.50 -25.22
C VAL A 689 -3.07 3.01 -25.30
N THR A 690 -4.21 3.54 -24.86
CA THR A 690 -4.40 4.98 -24.70
C THR A 690 -4.03 5.37 -23.27
N ALA A 691 -2.93 6.10 -23.12
CA ALA A 691 -2.36 6.50 -21.84
C ALA A 691 -2.41 8.03 -21.66
N TYR A 692 -2.73 8.49 -20.47
CA TYR A 692 -2.61 9.89 -20.08
C TYR A 692 -1.15 10.24 -19.76
N PHE A 693 -0.65 11.31 -20.36
CA PHE A 693 0.65 11.91 -20.07
C PHE A 693 0.42 13.30 -19.48
N PRO A 694 0.85 13.56 -18.24
CA PRO A 694 0.95 14.91 -17.71
C PRO A 694 1.84 15.81 -18.58
N ALA A 695 1.71 17.13 -18.42
CA ALA A 695 2.54 18.10 -19.12
C ALA A 695 4.05 17.82 -18.95
N GLY A 696 4.81 18.02 -20.02
CA GLY A 696 6.25 17.80 -20.07
C GLY A 696 6.68 16.82 -21.16
N ARG A 697 7.91 16.33 -21.04
CA ARG A 697 8.54 15.33 -21.92
C ARG A 697 8.64 13.99 -21.22
N TRP A 698 8.34 12.91 -21.94
CA TRP A 698 8.35 11.55 -21.42
C TRP A 698 9.08 10.62 -22.38
N PHE A 699 10.19 10.02 -21.95
CA PHE A 699 11.08 9.22 -22.80
C PHE A 699 10.90 7.73 -22.54
N SER A 700 10.77 6.92 -23.59
CA SER A 700 10.64 5.47 -23.44
C SER A 700 11.91 4.86 -22.84
N LEU A 701 11.76 4.01 -21.83
CA LEU A 701 12.88 3.29 -21.21
C LEU A 701 13.36 2.07 -22.02
N TYR A 702 12.58 1.64 -23.02
CA TYR A 702 12.99 0.62 -23.99
C TYR A 702 13.70 1.23 -25.21
N TYR A 703 13.25 2.42 -25.64
CA TYR A 703 13.76 3.10 -26.83
C TYR A 703 13.94 4.59 -26.54
N TYR A 704 15.12 4.98 -26.06
CA TYR A 704 15.38 6.34 -25.53
C TYR A 704 15.09 7.51 -26.50
N SER A 705 15.12 7.25 -27.81
CA SER A 705 14.80 8.24 -28.84
C SER A 705 13.29 8.46 -29.05
N LEU A 706 12.43 7.58 -28.53
CA LEU A 706 10.98 7.72 -28.56
C LEU A 706 10.53 8.52 -27.34
N ALA A 707 9.82 9.62 -27.58
CA ALA A 707 9.28 10.46 -26.53
C ALA A 707 7.86 10.92 -26.84
N VAL A 708 7.12 11.22 -25.76
CA VAL A 708 5.87 11.97 -25.80
C VAL A 708 6.16 13.33 -25.18
N ALA A 709 5.95 14.40 -25.94
CA ALA A 709 6.10 15.77 -25.46
C ALA A 709 4.78 16.52 -25.59
N THR A 710 4.31 17.11 -24.49
CA THR A 710 3.04 17.83 -24.46
C THR A 710 3.10 19.03 -23.52
N LYS A 711 2.54 20.17 -23.94
CA LYS A 711 2.51 21.41 -23.12
C LYS A 711 1.45 21.37 -22.02
N THR A 712 0.41 20.57 -22.22
CA THR A 712 -0.69 20.31 -21.27
C THR A 712 -0.86 18.82 -21.14
N GLY A 713 -1.48 18.34 -20.05
CA GLY A 713 -1.78 16.91 -19.96
C GLY A 713 -2.68 16.42 -21.11
N LYS A 714 -2.40 15.24 -21.64
CA LYS A 714 -3.08 14.70 -22.84
C LYS A 714 -3.08 13.17 -22.87
N ARG A 715 -4.15 12.58 -23.41
CA ARG A 715 -4.22 11.15 -23.74
C ARG A 715 -3.58 10.86 -25.10
N VAL A 716 -2.71 9.86 -25.15
CA VAL A 716 -1.95 9.45 -26.33
C VAL A 716 -2.09 7.95 -26.54
N THR A 717 -2.42 7.53 -27.76
CA THR A 717 -2.46 6.11 -28.14
C THR A 717 -1.06 5.65 -28.53
N LEU A 718 -0.51 4.70 -27.77
CA LEU A 718 0.82 4.15 -27.93
C LEU A 718 0.74 2.76 -28.56
N PRO A 719 1.68 2.39 -29.46
CA PRO A 719 1.92 1.00 -29.79
C PRO A 719 2.23 0.21 -28.52
N ALA A 720 1.60 -0.95 -28.36
CA ALA A 720 1.84 -1.89 -27.28
C ALA A 720 1.90 -3.32 -27.84
N PRO A 721 3.00 -3.66 -28.57
CA PRO A 721 3.20 -5.01 -29.10
C PRO A 721 2.98 -6.09 -28.03
N ALA A 722 2.66 -7.31 -28.47
CA ALA A 722 2.27 -8.41 -27.58
C ALA A 722 3.26 -8.71 -26.45
N ASP A 723 4.53 -8.33 -26.59
CA ASP A 723 5.63 -8.60 -25.65
C ASP A 723 6.15 -7.37 -24.88
N THR A 724 5.48 -6.22 -24.98
CA THR A 724 6.03 -4.94 -24.50
C THR A 724 4.98 -4.08 -23.79
N VAL A 725 5.23 -3.77 -22.51
CA VAL A 725 4.56 -2.67 -21.78
C VAL A 725 5.21 -1.33 -22.09
N ASN A 726 4.42 -0.26 -22.10
CA ASN A 726 4.93 1.09 -22.22
C ASN A 726 5.45 1.59 -20.86
N VAL A 727 6.75 1.91 -20.80
CA VAL A 727 7.40 2.48 -19.61
C VAL A 727 8.18 3.72 -20.02
N HIS A 728 7.90 4.86 -19.39
CA HIS A 728 8.47 6.15 -19.73
C HIS A 728 9.08 6.84 -18.51
N VAL A 729 10.16 7.58 -18.69
CA VAL A 729 10.71 8.49 -17.67
C VAL A 729 10.39 9.93 -18.03
N ALA A 730 9.87 10.71 -17.07
CA ALA A 730 9.65 12.14 -17.23
C ALA A 730 10.98 12.90 -17.31
N GLY A 731 11.04 13.91 -18.17
CA GLY A 731 12.09 14.94 -18.14
C GLY A 731 12.17 15.60 -16.75
N GLY A 732 13.36 16.02 -16.36
CA GLY A 732 13.67 16.47 -15.00
C GLY A 732 14.24 15.36 -14.10
N ASN A 733 14.41 14.13 -14.61
CA ASN A 733 14.83 12.98 -13.80
C ASN A 733 16.17 12.39 -14.26
N ILE A 734 16.99 11.98 -13.29
CA ILE A 734 18.20 11.18 -13.47
C ILE A 734 17.98 9.84 -12.78
N LEU A 735 18.09 8.74 -13.52
CA LEU A 735 17.93 7.39 -12.98
C LEU A 735 19.29 6.68 -12.90
N PRO A 736 19.69 6.19 -11.71
CA PRO A 736 20.81 5.26 -11.59
C PRO A 736 20.35 3.86 -11.99
N LEU A 737 21.01 3.29 -13.00
CA LEU A 737 20.76 1.95 -13.50
C LEU A 737 22.00 1.08 -13.34
N GLN A 738 21.83 -0.24 -13.28
CA GLN A 738 22.92 -1.20 -13.38
C GLN A 738 22.68 -2.14 -14.58
N GLN A 739 23.71 -2.90 -14.97
CA GLN A 739 23.53 -3.92 -16.01
C GLN A 739 22.68 -5.06 -15.45
N PRO A 740 21.69 -5.56 -16.21
CA PRO A 740 20.84 -6.63 -15.71
C PRO A 740 21.62 -7.94 -15.66
N ALA A 741 21.30 -8.76 -14.66
CA ALA A 741 21.77 -10.13 -14.51
C ALA A 741 20.60 -11.01 -14.08
N LEU A 742 20.83 -12.33 -13.97
CA LEU A 742 19.78 -13.27 -13.55
C LEU A 742 19.48 -13.25 -12.05
N THR A 743 20.34 -12.59 -11.25
CA THR A 743 20.14 -12.38 -9.80
C THR A 743 20.55 -10.97 -9.38
N SER A 744 19.92 -10.43 -8.35
CA SER A 744 20.20 -9.10 -7.79
C SER A 744 21.64 -9.00 -7.26
N TRP A 745 22.16 -10.10 -6.70
CA TRP A 745 23.55 -10.22 -6.29
C TRP A 745 24.53 -9.88 -7.43
N ARG A 746 24.29 -10.41 -8.63
CA ARG A 746 25.13 -10.11 -9.81
C ARG A 746 24.88 -8.71 -10.36
N VAL A 747 23.64 -8.21 -10.33
CA VAL A 747 23.33 -6.82 -10.72
C VAL A 747 24.16 -5.84 -9.90
N ARG A 748 24.21 -6.02 -8.57
CA ARG A 748 24.93 -5.15 -7.64
C ARG A 748 26.44 -5.08 -7.89
N GLN A 749 27.02 -6.11 -8.50
CA GLN A 749 28.45 -6.15 -8.88
C GLN A 749 28.74 -5.49 -10.23
N SER A 750 27.71 -5.15 -11.00
CA SER A 750 27.87 -4.57 -12.32
C SER A 750 28.08 -3.06 -12.30
N VAL A 751 28.55 -2.52 -13.42
CA VAL A 751 28.77 -1.09 -13.61
C VAL A 751 27.46 -0.30 -13.65
N PHE A 752 27.51 0.92 -13.11
CA PHE A 752 26.38 1.85 -13.16
C PHE A 752 26.29 2.55 -14.52
N HIS A 753 25.05 2.79 -14.96
CA HIS A 753 24.71 3.71 -16.03
C HIS A 753 23.80 4.81 -15.47
N LEU A 754 24.09 6.08 -15.76
CA LEU A 754 23.18 7.18 -15.44
C LEU A 754 22.35 7.54 -16.66
N LEU A 755 21.03 7.55 -16.50
CA LEU A 755 20.08 8.01 -17.51
C LEU A 755 19.59 9.40 -17.13
N VAL A 756 19.98 10.42 -17.89
CA VAL A 756 19.65 11.84 -17.66
C VAL A 756 18.55 12.26 -18.63
N ALA A 757 17.32 12.36 -18.15
CA ALA A 757 16.17 12.84 -18.90
C ALA A 757 15.99 14.34 -18.67
N LEU A 758 16.43 15.19 -19.60
CA LEU A 758 16.33 16.64 -19.46
C LEU A 758 14.88 17.11 -19.60
N GLY A 759 14.45 17.98 -18.68
CA GLY A 759 13.16 18.65 -18.71
C GLY A 759 13.06 19.71 -19.81
N ASP A 760 11.90 20.38 -19.90
CA ASP A 760 11.71 21.51 -20.81
C ASP A 760 12.60 22.71 -20.46
N ASP A 761 12.94 22.86 -19.18
CA ASP A 761 13.87 23.86 -18.64
C ASP A 761 15.35 23.46 -18.84
N GLY A 762 15.61 22.29 -19.41
CA GLY A 762 16.96 21.78 -19.63
C GLY A 762 17.63 21.24 -18.36
N THR A 763 16.89 21.01 -17.26
CA THR A 763 17.45 20.47 -16.02
C THR A 763 17.01 19.03 -15.75
N ALA A 764 17.74 18.34 -14.88
CA ALA A 764 17.36 17.05 -14.33
C ALA A 764 18.01 16.82 -12.96
N ALA A 765 17.37 16.06 -12.09
CA ALA A 765 17.94 15.64 -10.81
C ALA A 765 17.66 14.16 -10.53
N GLY A 766 18.42 13.55 -9.64
CA GLY A 766 18.23 12.16 -9.22
C GLY A 766 18.96 11.85 -7.92
N ASP A 767 18.64 10.70 -7.33
CA ASP A 767 19.22 10.25 -6.08
C ASP A 767 19.63 8.78 -6.23
N LEU A 768 20.66 8.37 -5.51
CA LEU A 768 21.09 6.97 -5.36
C LEU A 768 21.42 6.68 -3.90
N PHE A 769 20.77 5.68 -3.35
CA PHE A 769 21.09 5.12 -2.05
C PHE A 769 21.78 3.76 -2.19
N LEU A 770 22.85 3.55 -1.41
CA LEU A 770 23.62 2.32 -1.38
C LEU A 770 23.92 1.90 0.06
N ASP A 771 23.70 0.65 0.38
CA ASP A 771 24.20 -0.05 1.57
C ASP A 771 24.60 -1.47 1.18
N ASP A 772 24.85 -2.37 2.14
CA ASP A 772 25.15 -3.78 1.86
C ASP A 772 23.95 -4.59 1.33
N GLY A 773 22.73 -4.06 1.43
CA GLY A 773 21.49 -4.69 0.98
C GLY A 773 20.81 -5.61 2.00
N GLU A 774 21.41 -5.87 3.16
CA GLU A 774 20.92 -6.86 4.13
C GLU A 774 21.07 -6.43 5.61
N SER A 775 21.82 -5.37 5.92
CA SER A 775 21.95 -4.86 7.28
C SER A 775 20.59 -4.42 7.85
N PRO A 776 20.27 -4.73 9.12
CA PRO A 776 18.98 -4.38 9.72
C PRO A 776 18.63 -2.90 9.65
N GLU A 777 19.56 -2.03 10.05
CA GLU A 777 19.41 -0.59 9.93
C GLU A 777 19.77 -0.17 8.50
N MET A 778 18.84 0.46 7.77
CA MET A 778 19.14 1.03 6.46
C MET A 778 19.99 2.29 6.61
N VAL A 779 19.70 3.11 7.62
CA VAL A 779 20.45 4.31 7.99
C VAL A 779 20.72 4.28 9.47
N GLY A 780 21.97 4.43 9.88
CA GLY A 780 22.34 4.46 11.29
C GLY A 780 23.83 4.30 11.52
N ALA A 781 24.24 4.36 12.79
CA ALA A 781 25.64 4.18 13.18
C ALA A 781 26.09 2.72 13.05
N ARG A 782 25.15 1.76 13.01
CA ARG A 782 25.45 0.33 12.91
C ARG A 782 25.47 -0.20 11.48
N SER A 783 25.21 0.65 10.48
CA SER A 783 25.24 0.30 9.07
C SER A 783 26.13 1.24 8.27
N LYS A 784 26.78 0.68 7.25
CA LYS A 784 27.54 1.46 6.27
C LYS A 784 26.64 1.72 5.08
N TRP A 785 26.46 2.99 4.75
CA TRP A 785 25.65 3.43 3.63
C TRP A 785 26.28 4.66 2.94
N SER A 786 25.83 4.91 1.72
CA SER A 786 26.19 6.06 0.90
C SER A 786 24.94 6.65 0.25
N GLN A 787 24.87 7.98 0.18
CA GLN A 787 23.83 8.70 -0.54
C GLN A 787 24.46 9.70 -1.48
N ILE A 788 24.08 9.61 -2.75
CA ILE A 788 24.58 10.45 -3.82
C ILE A 788 23.42 11.16 -4.48
N LYS A 789 23.53 12.47 -4.64
CA LYS A 789 22.59 13.29 -5.41
C LYS A 789 23.21 13.63 -6.75
N PHE A 790 22.43 13.53 -7.81
CA PHE A 790 22.83 13.89 -9.17
C PHE A 790 22.07 15.13 -9.63
N SER A 791 22.75 15.99 -10.37
CA SER A 791 22.15 17.14 -11.07
C SER A 791 22.66 17.22 -12.50
N GLY A 792 21.79 17.54 -13.44
CA GLY A 792 22.08 17.72 -14.85
C GLY A 792 21.49 19.05 -15.34
N ALA A 793 22.22 19.78 -16.18
CA ALA A 793 21.75 21.02 -16.77
C ALA A 793 22.35 21.24 -18.17
N THR A 794 21.58 21.90 -19.03
CA THR A 794 22.06 22.43 -20.32
C THR A 794 22.71 23.81 -20.13
N GLU A 795 23.77 24.07 -20.89
CA GLU A 795 24.43 25.37 -21.02
C GLU A 795 24.49 25.76 -22.51
N ASN A 796 24.75 27.05 -22.81
CA ASN A 796 24.96 27.57 -24.18
C ASN A 796 23.87 27.15 -25.19
N GLY A 797 22.59 27.32 -24.84
CA GLY A 797 21.48 26.96 -25.73
C GLY A 797 21.36 25.44 -25.99
N GLY A 798 21.97 24.61 -25.14
CA GLY A 798 21.94 23.15 -25.21
C GLY A 798 23.05 22.51 -26.06
N GLY A 799 24.05 23.31 -26.50
CA GLY A 799 25.30 22.79 -27.06
C GLY A 799 26.24 22.17 -26.02
N VAL A 800 25.96 22.36 -24.73
CA VAL A 800 26.70 21.77 -23.62
C VAL A 800 25.73 21.17 -22.62
N VAL A 801 26.03 19.97 -22.12
CA VAL A 801 25.33 19.35 -20.98
C VAL A 801 26.33 19.06 -19.88
N ARG A 802 26.00 19.46 -18.66
CA ARG A 802 26.82 19.22 -17.48
C ARG A 802 26.07 18.32 -16.50
N VAL A 803 26.72 17.26 -16.04
CA VAL A 803 26.18 16.31 -15.05
C VAL A 803 27.13 16.28 -13.87
N ARG A 804 26.61 16.51 -12.67
CA ARG A 804 27.39 16.51 -11.42
C ARG A 804 26.84 15.52 -10.42
N SER A 805 27.71 15.01 -9.57
CA SER A 805 27.33 14.33 -8.33
C SER A 805 27.67 15.18 -7.10
N HIS A 806 26.85 15.06 -6.07
CA HIS A 806 27.12 15.54 -4.72
C HIS A 806 26.97 14.37 -3.76
N VAL A 807 28.02 14.08 -3.00
CA VAL A 807 28.06 12.94 -2.08
C VAL A 807 27.62 13.43 -0.70
N VAL A 808 26.39 13.06 -0.31
CA VAL A 808 25.78 13.51 0.96
C VAL A 808 26.35 12.76 2.15
N HIS A 809 26.57 11.46 1.98
CA HIS A 809 27.18 10.59 2.97
C HIS A 809 27.91 9.46 2.25
N ASP A 810 29.06 9.05 2.78
CA ASP A 810 29.84 7.97 2.15
C ASP A 810 30.66 7.14 3.14
N SER A 811 30.03 6.09 3.67
CA SER A 811 30.71 5.10 4.53
C SER A 811 30.78 3.71 3.89
N TYR A 812 30.09 3.50 2.77
CA TYR A 812 29.97 2.21 2.09
C TYR A 812 30.70 2.16 0.75
N ALA A 813 30.44 3.11 -0.15
CA ALA A 813 30.99 3.09 -1.50
C ALA A 813 32.52 3.05 -1.59
N PRO A 814 33.34 3.67 -0.70
CA PRO A 814 34.81 3.62 -0.82
C PRO A 814 35.38 2.22 -0.62
N SER A 815 34.65 1.35 0.08
CA SER A 815 35.03 -0.05 0.27
C SER A 815 34.78 -0.92 -0.97
N ARG A 816 34.20 -0.35 -2.03
CA ARG A 816 33.81 -1.04 -3.26
C ARG A 816 34.31 -0.27 -4.48
N THR A 817 34.79 -0.99 -5.49
CA THR A 817 35.11 -0.42 -6.81
C THR A 817 33.84 -0.27 -7.66
N LEU A 818 32.88 0.53 -7.19
CA LEU A 818 31.65 0.85 -7.95
C LEU A 818 31.91 2.05 -8.87
N VAL A 819 31.70 1.87 -10.16
CA VAL A 819 31.93 2.89 -11.17
C VAL A 819 30.72 3.12 -12.06
N ILE A 820 30.55 4.37 -12.50
CA ILE A 820 29.63 4.76 -13.57
C ILE A 820 30.41 4.67 -14.88
N GLY A 821 30.05 3.67 -15.70
CA GLY A 821 30.70 3.39 -16.98
C GLY A 821 30.05 4.10 -18.18
N LYS A 822 28.82 4.60 -18.00
CA LYS A 822 28.03 5.20 -19.08
C LYS A 822 27.08 6.27 -18.56
N VAL A 823 26.96 7.36 -19.30
CA VAL A 823 25.91 8.38 -19.13
C VAL A 823 25.11 8.48 -20.43
N VAL A 824 23.79 8.51 -20.32
CA VAL A 824 22.85 8.66 -21.44
C VAL A 824 22.10 9.96 -21.26
N LEU A 825 22.21 10.86 -22.24
CA LEU A 825 21.57 12.17 -22.24
C LEU A 825 20.36 12.13 -23.18
N MET A 826 19.18 12.42 -22.67
CA MET A 826 17.93 12.48 -23.44
C MET A 826 17.32 13.88 -23.36
N GLY A 827 16.59 14.27 -24.40
CA GLY A 827 15.94 15.58 -24.46
C GLY A 827 16.82 16.70 -25.00
N LEU A 828 17.84 16.36 -25.78
CA LEU A 828 18.73 17.34 -26.41
C LEU A 828 17.97 18.19 -27.45
N PRO A 829 18.35 19.47 -27.63
CA PRO A 829 17.57 20.41 -28.45
C PRO A 829 17.51 20.05 -29.93
N SER A 830 18.57 19.45 -30.47
CA SER A 830 18.63 19.02 -31.86
C SER A 830 18.38 17.52 -31.96
N PRO A 831 17.43 17.08 -32.82
CA PRO A 831 17.23 15.67 -33.13
C PRO A 831 18.31 15.10 -34.07
N ALA A 832 19.10 15.97 -34.72
CA ALA A 832 20.23 15.53 -35.52
C ALA A 832 21.39 15.10 -34.60
N PRO A 833 22.07 13.99 -34.90
CA PRO A 833 23.25 13.59 -34.15
C PRO A 833 24.31 14.70 -34.20
N PRO A 834 24.96 15.06 -33.08
CA PRO A 834 26.10 15.98 -33.10
C PRO A 834 27.19 15.50 -34.08
N LYS A 835 27.82 16.44 -34.81
CA LYS A 835 28.98 16.19 -35.69
C LYS A 835 30.25 15.84 -34.91
N GLY A 836 30.30 16.17 -33.63
CA GLY A 836 31.45 15.96 -32.76
C GLY A 836 31.08 16.06 -31.29
N PHE A 837 31.86 15.37 -30.46
CA PHE A 837 31.74 15.37 -29.01
C PHE A 837 33.11 15.68 -28.39
N ALA A 838 33.13 16.54 -27.37
CA ALA A 838 34.24 16.65 -26.44
C ALA A 838 33.74 16.43 -25.02
N VAL A 839 34.33 15.47 -24.33
CA VAL A 839 33.91 15.05 -22.98
C VAL A 839 35.00 15.42 -22.00
N TYR A 840 34.62 16.13 -20.93
CA TYR A 840 35.51 16.53 -19.86
C TYR A 840 35.01 15.95 -18.54
N VAL A 841 35.92 15.39 -17.76
CA VAL A 841 35.68 14.93 -16.39
C VAL A 841 36.56 15.75 -15.46
N ASN A 842 35.96 16.49 -14.53
CA ASN A 842 36.65 17.36 -13.59
C ASN A 842 37.61 18.35 -14.28
N GLY A 843 37.20 18.86 -15.46
CA GLY A 843 37.98 19.80 -16.27
C GLY A 843 39.01 19.17 -17.21
N VAL A 844 39.25 17.86 -17.14
CA VAL A 844 40.20 17.14 -18.00
C VAL A 844 39.45 16.48 -19.15
N GLN A 845 39.88 16.70 -20.39
CA GLN A 845 39.30 16.03 -21.55
C GLN A 845 39.63 14.53 -21.50
N VAL A 846 38.64 13.67 -21.74
CA VAL A 846 38.79 12.21 -21.70
C VAL A 846 38.40 11.57 -23.03
N ASP A 847 39.07 10.48 -23.38
CA ASP A 847 38.71 9.63 -24.51
C ASP A 847 37.48 8.79 -24.14
N ALA A 848 36.30 9.33 -24.42
CA ALA A 848 35.02 8.66 -24.22
C ALA A 848 34.43 8.18 -25.54
N ASN A 849 33.82 6.99 -25.53
CA ASN A 849 33.09 6.47 -26.69
C ASN A 849 31.73 7.16 -26.77
N THR A 850 31.57 8.08 -27.72
CA THR A 850 30.32 8.81 -27.91
C THR A 850 29.55 8.31 -29.13
N VAL A 851 28.28 7.93 -28.93
CA VAL A 851 27.38 7.56 -30.02
C VAL A 851 26.12 8.40 -29.92
N ALA A 852 25.78 9.06 -31.02
CA ALA A 852 24.53 9.79 -31.15
C ALA A 852 23.45 8.87 -31.76
N GLY A 853 22.27 8.84 -31.17
CA GLY A 853 21.11 8.15 -31.73
C GLY A 853 20.22 9.14 -32.49
N ALA A 854 19.90 8.83 -33.75
CA ALA A 854 18.85 9.54 -34.48
C ALA A 854 17.45 8.96 -34.14
N ALA A 855 16.42 9.79 -34.23
CA ALA A 855 15.04 9.36 -34.00
C ALA A 855 14.59 8.34 -35.06
N ALA A 856 14.18 7.14 -34.61
CA ALA A 856 13.44 6.18 -35.43
C ALA A 856 11.95 6.24 -35.05
N GLY A 857 11.18 7.15 -35.67
CA GLY A 857 9.74 7.29 -35.44
C GLY A 857 9.14 8.56 -36.07
N SER A 858 7.90 8.45 -36.57
CA SER A 858 7.22 9.43 -37.44
C SER A 858 7.30 10.91 -36.97
N PRO A 859 7.54 11.90 -37.87
CA PRO A 859 7.83 13.30 -37.54
C PRO A 859 6.69 14.11 -36.91
N LYS A 860 5.54 13.51 -36.60
CA LYS A 860 4.34 14.27 -36.20
C LYS A 860 4.30 14.68 -34.72
N ASN A 861 5.16 14.12 -33.85
CA ASN A 861 5.17 14.42 -32.40
C ASN A 861 6.59 14.54 -31.78
N GLY A 862 7.43 15.47 -32.27
CA GLY A 862 8.58 15.99 -31.52
C GLY A 862 9.78 15.03 -31.33
N ALA A 863 10.56 14.80 -32.39
CA ALA A 863 11.86 14.12 -32.28
C ALA A 863 12.82 14.91 -31.38
N LEU A 864 13.42 14.26 -30.38
CA LEU A 864 14.43 14.82 -29.48
C LEU A 864 15.74 14.03 -29.59
N GLY A 865 16.88 14.72 -29.46
CA GLY A 865 18.19 14.08 -29.58
C GLY A 865 18.55 13.23 -28.36
N VAL A 866 19.30 12.15 -28.60
CA VAL A 866 19.89 11.28 -27.56
C VAL A 866 21.39 11.13 -27.79
N ALA A 867 22.18 11.28 -26.74
CA ALA A 867 23.63 11.03 -26.75
C ALA A 867 24.01 9.97 -25.73
N HIS A 868 24.87 9.03 -26.13
CA HIS A 868 25.48 8.05 -25.25
C HIS A 868 26.95 8.42 -25.06
N VAL A 869 27.37 8.57 -23.80
CA VAL A 869 28.77 8.76 -23.41
C VAL A 869 29.22 7.53 -22.63
N GLY A 870 30.02 6.68 -23.27
CA GLY A 870 30.57 5.44 -22.68
C GLY A 870 32.09 5.50 -22.54
N GLY A 871 32.67 4.43 -21.98
CA GLY A 871 34.11 4.38 -21.69
C GLY A 871 34.52 5.18 -20.45
N LEU A 872 33.54 5.55 -19.61
CA LEU A 872 33.78 6.29 -18.38
C LEU A 872 34.24 5.35 -17.25
N SER A 873 34.88 5.92 -16.24
CA SER A 873 35.23 5.23 -15.00
C SER A 873 35.07 6.20 -13.82
N LEU A 874 33.86 6.73 -13.64
CA LEU A 874 33.57 7.69 -12.56
C LEU A 874 33.27 6.90 -11.29
N ALA A 875 34.05 7.07 -10.23
CA ALA A 875 33.78 6.42 -8.95
C ALA A 875 32.45 6.94 -8.35
N VAL A 876 31.55 6.04 -7.96
CA VAL A 876 30.21 6.43 -7.46
C VAL A 876 30.30 7.24 -6.15
N GLY A 877 31.22 6.87 -5.26
CA GLY A 877 31.43 7.55 -3.97
C GLY A 877 32.25 8.85 -4.04
N GLN A 878 32.64 9.30 -5.24
CA GLN A 878 33.39 10.55 -5.41
C GLN A 878 32.57 11.57 -6.18
N GLU A 879 32.71 12.83 -5.79
CA GLU A 879 32.12 13.93 -6.56
C GLU A 879 32.78 14.01 -7.93
N PHE A 880 31.96 14.17 -8.97
CA PHE A 880 32.42 14.38 -10.33
C PHE A 880 31.65 15.52 -10.99
N ASP A 881 32.30 16.13 -11.98
CA ASP A 881 31.75 17.08 -12.93
C ASP A 881 32.01 16.58 -14.35
N LEU A 882 30.97 16.05 -14.99
CA LEU A 882 31.00 15.57 -16.36
C LEU A 882 30.42 16.66 -17.27
N LYS A 883 31.25 17.24 -18.14
CA LYS A 883 30.82 18.21 -19.15
C LYS A 883 30.92 17.58 -20.55
N VAL A 884 29.80 17.59 -21.27
CA VAL A 884 29.69 17.06 -22.63
C VAL A 884 29.41 18.24 -23.57
N VAL A 885 30.36 18.55 -24.42
CA VAL A 885 30.24 19.59 -25.46
C VAL A 885 29.88 18.92 -26.77
N MET A 886 28.81 19.41 -27.41
CA MET A 886 28.27 18.89 -28.66
C MET A 886 28.34 19.96 -29.74
N THR A 887 28.89 19.61 -30.90
CA THR A 887 28.93 20.48 -32.07
C THR A 887 27.92 19.98 -33.10
N TYR A 888 26.99 20.82 -33.52
CA TYR A 888 25.91 20.48 -34.46
C TYR A 888 26.17 20.89 -35.91
#